data_AF-A0A1R2CD89-F1
#
_entry.id   AF-A0A1R2CD89-F1
#
_cell.length_a   1.000
_cell.length_b   1.000
_cell.length_c   1.000
_cell.angle_alpha   90.00
_cell.angle_beta   90.00
_cell.angle_gamma   90.00
#
_symmetry.space_group_name_H-M   'P 1'
#
loop_
_entity.id
_entity.type
_entity.pdbx_description
1 polymer ?
#
loop_
_entity_poly.entity_id
_entity_poly.type
_entity_poly.pdbx_seq_one_letter_code
_entity_poly.pdbx_strand_id
1 'polypeptide(L)'
;MRNIGEKILKYKEIAGIIKKKFGMEKDFSKIYGSMLKDILNISEGASILKISNLSSNTEMRLNREMTYFDKSGPVMIVSGCYDNIGTIVYANTSLFQLLSISETSKFIGTNFTELIPPPFDVIHDNVLLRFLFYRNSTELMREHLFLLDSQNNCVEVVMHFRIAFHKSYPFFIASFKPMLPAKNLILCSPEGVIYSVSIKVRMWFPDLNGNIYTSIPNLDKYLLENDFDHIFDYKETGKELIMKKSLLTIDGCTLMIIYFIENTKNNSESLKSKKLRIEGYFTTIIEENATETRKKTIELESDEDDSITYENSQISDALKFARFLNYSVKGIFFMQFIIVLTIFLITYKLVGNLTSLSSLILDVGFMRFLSCLILSNTQSLELISQGIQVANTASFYKESLFNSSQELSKLLSSYKTIDISVLGLEKSYFDNTNLDIFKYYNNDFKSYQVNLYDAIETVVKYSEIVANSDINNFDKVKLERMFLLRNLPTDYLRTLNSTTMQFINDLDSALDFMFESMNTAEVFCLFPSCILIGISIICFLRIEWISKKIWNNLMNCQPEVLISSRNKLTERLYYIHEHELFSEKTTNKVVKVPYRISSLKNFIKIIFFVIFTIGYYVAIVNVSHSIMQTTLKNEIKNANFGGMRRMLAPLTLFWTRDAILNEVNLPNYMVIMPTYDISSSSNEMMMRISQYKEIEKLSINFSIEMNQNNDRVDEYQNLMFGDACKILNIEKCSPSLVSKGIDSGLKLYLRELEYYYSLAKNKMEYKEGIIESEIYSIFIEKSFVISMSLFPDITSEISQQLIAIIYILILVVYYFMVMKKTAKDIVSNLEKHVQVLTVFQSNEKQHRFK
;
A
#
# COMPACT_ATOMS: atom_id res chain seq x y z
N MET A 1 36.55 54.52 -19.42
CA MET A 1 35.42 54.95 -18.57
C MET A 1 34.97 56.42 -18.73
N ARG A 2 35.82 57.43 -19.03
CA ARG A 2 35.33 58.80 -19.41
C ARG A 2 34.46 58.86 -20.68
N ASN A 3 34.62 57.87 -21.55
CA ASN A 3 34.02 57.85 -22.89
C ASN A 3 32.49 57.59 -22.90
N ILE A 4 31.87 57.04 -21.84
CA ILE A 4 30.41 56.80 -21.84
C ILE A 4 29.64 58.06 -21.42
N GLY A 5 30.11 58.78 -20.39
CA GLY A 5 29.56 60.08 -20.02
C GLY A 5 29.74 61.13 -21.12
N GLU A 6 30.91 61.16 -21.76
CA GLU A 6 31.15 61.99 -22.96
C GLU A 6 30.30 61.56 -24.15
N LYS A 7 30.09 60.25 -24.37
CA LYS A 7 29.16 59.78 -25.41
C LYS A 7 27.72 60.20 -25.11
N ILE A 8 27.25 60.14 -23.87
CA ILE A 8 25.89 60.59 -23.48
C ILE A 8 25.73 62.09 -23.73
N LEU A 9 26.73 62.92 -23.41
CA LEU A 9 26.71 64.35 -23.71
C LEU A 9 26.78 64.63 -25.22
N LYS A 10 27.60 63.88 -25.97
CA LYS A 10 27.69 63.97 -27.44
C LYS A 10 26.40 63.50 -28.13
N TYR A 11 25.72 62.51 -27.56
CA TYR A 11 24.37 62.08 -27.99
C TYR A 11 23.32 63.15 -27.69
N LYS A 12 23.43 63.88 -26.57
CA LYS A 12 22.55 65.01 -26.24
C LYS A 12 22.70 66.14 -27.28
N GLU A 13 23.94 66.42 -27.70
CA GLU A 13 24.25 67.44 -28.70
C GLU A 13 23.82 67.02 -30.12
N ILE A 14 24.11 65.79 -30.54
CA ILE A 14 23.69 65.22 -31.83
C ILE A 14 22.15 65.12 -31.91
N ALA A 15 21.48 64.74 -30.81
CA ALA A 15 20.02 64.72 -30.74
C ALA A 15 19.41 66.13 -30.85
N GLY A 16 20.07 67.16 -30.31
CA GLY A 16 19.70 68.55 -30.49
C GLY A 16 19.78 69.00 -31.96
N ILE A 17 20.82 68.56 -32.68
CA ILE A 17 21.02 68.85 -34.11
C ILE A 17 19.99 68.09 -34.98
N ILE A 18 19.75 66.81 -34.69
CA ILE A 18 18.77 65.97 -35.42
C ILE A 18 17.34 66.51 -35.20
N LYS A 19 16.98 66.89 -33.97
CA LYS A 19 15.70 67.54 -33.64
C LYS A 19 15.48 68.82 -34.44
N LYS A 20 16.53 69.60 -34.68
CA LYS A 20 16.48 70.85 -35.44
C LYS A 20 16.41 70.63 -36.96
N LYS A 21 16.93 69.50 -37.46
CA LYS A 21 17.13 69.26 -38.90
C LYS A 21 16.09 68.33 -39.54
N PHE A 22 15.49 67.40 -38.78
CA PHE A 22 14.61 66.36 -39.34
C PHE A 22 13.20 66.28 -38.72
N GLY A 23 12.91 67.05 -37.66
CA GLY A 23 11.67 66.87 -36.89
C GLY A 23 11.66 65.53 -36.12
N MET A 24 10.81 65.42 -35.09
CA MET A 24 10.84 64.27 -34.19
C MET A 24 10.09 63.07 -34.78
N GLU A 25 10.80 62.00 -35.12
CA GLU A 25 10.15 60.69 -35.35
C GLU A 25 9.50 60.21 -34.04
N LYS A 26 8.25 59.78 -34.17
CA LYS A 26 7.34 59.44 -33.07
C LYS A 26 7.88 58.27 -32.24
N ASP A 27 8.49 57.29 -32.89
CA ASP A 27 9.00 56.09 -32.25
C ASP A 27 10.31 56.33 -31.49
N PHE A 28 11.19 57.19 -32.01
CA PHE A 28 12.40 57.59 -31.29
C PHE A 28 12.07 58.38 -30.02
N SER A 29 11.12 59.32 -30.10
CA SER A 29 10.67 60.14 -28.98
C SER A 29 9.97 59.31 -27.90
N LYS A 30 9.21 58.29 -28.32
CA LYS A 30 8.55 57.33 -27.44
C LYS A 30 9.56 56.48 -26.69
N ILE A 31 10.52 55.86 -27.38
CA ILE A 31 11.51 54.96 -26.77
C ILE A 31 12.47 55.72 -25.86
N TYR A 32 12.97 56.88 -26.28
CA TYR A 32 13.89 57.68 -25.48
C TYR A 32 13.20 58.38 -24.29
N GLY A 33 11.99 58.91 -24.49
CA GLY A 33 11.20 59.52 -23.43
C GLY A 33 10.73 58.53 -22.36
N SER A 34 10.36 57.30 -22.76
CA SER A 34 10.05 56.20 -21.83
C SER A 34 11.29 55.75 -21.06
N MET A 35 12.45 55.60 -21.71
CA MET A 35 13.68 55.29 -21.00
C MET A 35 14.03 56.37 -19.94
N LEU A 36 13.94 57.66 -20.28
CA LEU A 36 14.23 58.74 -19.32
C LEU A 36 13.23 58.81 -18.16
N LYS A 37 11.95 58.48 -18.40
CA LYS A 37 10.87 58.52 -17.40
C LYS A 37 10.81 57.25 -16.55
N ASP A 38 10.84 56.09 -17.19
CA ASP A 38 10.61 54.77 -16.57
C ASP A 38 11.85 54.23 -15.86
N ILE A 39 13.05 54.64 -16.30
CA ILE A 39 14.32 54.08 -15.79
C ILE A 39 15.11 55.08 -14.95
N LEU A 40 15.15 56.36 -15.33
CA LEU A 40 15.99 57.38 -14.65
C LEU A 40 15.19 58.38 -13.80
N ASN A 41 13.85 58.31 -13.84
CA ASN A 41 12.94 59.19 -13.10
C ASN A 41 13.18 60.71 -13.35
N ILE A 42 13.64 61.08 -14.55
CA ILE A 42 13.91 62.48 -14.94
C ILE A 42 12.65 63.12 -15.52
N SER A 43 12.25 64.29 -15.00
CA SER A 43 11.02 64.99 -15.38
C SER A 43 10.96 65.42 -16.86
N GLU A 44 12.11 65.60 -17.51
CA GLU A 44 12.23 65.90 -18.95
C GLU A 44 11.82 64.72 -19.86
N GLY A 45 11.86 63.48 -19.37
CA GLY A 45 11.32 62.32 -20.10
C GLY A 45 9.81 62.40 -20.26
N ALA A 46 9.10 62.91 -19.25
CA ALA A 46 7.66 63.09 -19.28
C ALA A 46 7.21 64.21 -20.25
N SER A 47 7.99 65.27 -20.41
CA SER A 47 7.70 66.33 -21.37
C SER A 47 7.97 65.90 -22.81
N ILE A 48 9.01 65.08 -23.07
CA ILE A 48 9.27 64.50 -24.40
C ILE A 48 8.17 63.50 -24.80
N LEU A 49 7.67 62.69 -23.87
CA LEU A 49 6.57 61.75 -24.13
C LEU A 49 5.24 62.45 -24.44
N LYS A 50 4.94 63.58 -23.79
CA LYS A 50 3.73 64.37 -24.08
C LYS A 50 3.69 64.89 -25.52
N ILE A 51 4.83 65.22 -26.09
CA ILE A 51 4.94 65.73 -27.47
C ILE A 51 4.69 64.60 -28.51
N SER A 52 4.83 63.33 -28.11
CA SER A 52 4.66 62.17 -29.01
C SER A 52 3.21 61.69 -29.21
N ASN A 53 2.21 62.38 -28.65
CA ASN A 53 0.76 62.05 -28.76
C ASN A 53 0.46 60.55 -28.50
N LEU A 54 0.83 60.05 -27.32
CA LEU A 54 0.44 58.72 -26.85
C LEU A 54 -0.89 58.76 -26.09
N SER A 55 -1.72 57.73 -26.30
CA SER A 55 -3.04 57.61 -25.69
C SER A 55 -2.96 57.41 -24.17
N SER A 56 -3.94 57.98 -23.46
CA SER A 56 -4.09 57.96 -21.99
C SER A 56 -4.02 56.55 -21.37
N ASN A 57 -4.35 55.50 -22.14
CA ASN A 57 -4.22 54.11 -21.73
C ASN A 57 -2.77 53.65 -21.53
N THR A 58 -1.82 54.17 -22.31
CA THR A 58 -0.37 53.85 -22.15
C THR A 58 0.21 54.52 -20.91
N GLU A 59 -0.26 55.74 -20.62
CA GLU A 59 0.10 56.49 -19.41
C GLU A 59 -0.53 55.86 -18.16
N MET A 60 -1.76 55.34 -18.24
CA MET A 60 -2.38 54.54 -17.17
C MET A 60 -1.73 53.17 -16.97
N ARG A 61 -1.26 52.49 -18.05
CA ARG A 61 -0.55 51.20 -17.94
C ARG A 61 0.79 51.35 -17.25
N LEU A 62 1.57 52.39 -17.62
CA LEU A 62 2.82 52.75 -16.95
C LEU A 62 2.63 53.14 -15.47
N ASN A 63 1.45 53.66 -15.11
CA ASN A 63 1.13 54.02 -13.73
C ASN A 63 0.56 52.85 -12.88
N ARG A 64 0.04 51.78 -13.50
CA ARG A 64 -0.63 50.67 -12.79
C ARG A 64 0.31 49.58 -12.26
N GLU A 65 1.48 49.36 -12.89
CA GLU A 65 2.46 48.36 -12.45
C GLU A 65 3.24 48.75 -11.16
N MET A 66 3.08 49.98 -10.64
CA MET A 66 3.83 50.48 -9.46
C MET A 66 3.11 50.40 -8.11
N THR A 67 1.93 49.78 -8.00
CA THR A 67 1.13 49.88 -6.75
C THR A 67 1.74 49.16 -5.52
N TYR A 68 2.77 48.33 -5.68
CA TYR A 68 3.49 47.69 -4.55
C TYR A 68 4.74 48.44 -4.06
N PHE A 69 5.33 49.34 -4.88
CA PHE A 69 6.51 50.14 -4.56
C PHE A 69 6.26 51.59 -4.99
N ASP A 70 6.14 52.51 -4.03
CA ASP A 70 5.85 53.92 -4.30
C ASP A 70 6.87 54.55 -5.28
N LYS A 71 6.42 55.55 -6.06
CA LYS A 71 7.23 56.31 -7.04
C LYS A 71 8.47 57.00 -6.44
N SER A 72 8.57 57.07 -5.12
CA SER A 72 9.69 57.64 -4.33
C SER A 72 10.59 56.58 -3.68
N GLY A 73 10.34 55.28 -3.91
CA GLY A 73 11.06 54.18 -3.26
C GLY A 73 12.54 54.07 -3.64
N PRO A 74 13.38 53.44 -2.80
CA PRO A 74 14.77 53.11 -3.13
C PRO A 74 14.90 52.22 -4.38
N VAL A 75 15.64 52.69 -5.39
CA VAL A 75 15.84 51.97 -6.66
C VAL A 75 17.29 52.03 -7.10
N MET A 76 17.77 50.89 -7.62
CA MET A 76 19.08 50.71 -8.22
C MET A 76 18.99 50.01 -9.58
N ILE A 77 19.92 50.31 -10.47
CA ILE A 77 20.11 49.59 -11.73
C ILE A 77 21.49 48.94 -11.71
N VAL A 78 21.50 47.64 -11.99
CA VAL A 78 22.67 46.78 -11.96
C VAL A 78 22.88 46.20 -13.36
N SER A 79 24.13 46.11 -13.81
CA SER A 79 24.47 45.50 -15.10
C SER A 79 24.17 44.00 -15.07
N GLY A 80 23.51 43.50 -16.12
CA GLY A 80 23.35 42.07 -16.39
C GLY A 80 24.34 41.53 -17.41
N CYS A 81 25.25 42.35 -17.94
CA CYS A 81 26.19 41.90 -18.97
C CYS A 81 27.25 40.97 -18.36
N TYR A 82 27.61 39.91 -19.09
CA TYR A 82 28.51 38.86 -18.58
C TYR A 82 29.83 39.40 -18.02
N ASP A 83 30.48 40.33 -18.74
CA ASP A 83 31.80 40.87 -18.37
C ASP A 83 31.80 41.79 -17.14
N ASN A 84 30.63 42.25 -16.68
CA ASN A 84 30.51 43.19 -15.55
C ASN A 84 29.21 42.99 -14.76
N ILE A 85 28.72 41.75 -14.69
CA ILE A 85 27.47 41.43 -14.00
C ILE A 85 27.56 41.89 -12.54
N GLY A 86 26.47 42.43 -12.00
CA GLY A 86 26.46 42.95 -10.63
C GLY A 86 26.98 44.38 -10.50
N THR A 87 27.59 44.99 -11.52
CA THR A 87 28.07 46.38 -11.43
C THR A 87 26.92 47.39 -11.35
N ILE A 88 26.94 48.29 -10.37
CA ILE A 88 25.92 49.33 -10.16
C ILE A 88 26.10 50.43 -11.21
N VAL A 89 25.07 50.64 -12.03
CA VAL A 89 25.05 51.63 -13.13
C VAL A 89 24.36 52.92 -12.69
N TYR A 90 23.37 52.81 -11.79
CA TYR A 90 22.60 53.94 -11.30
C TYR A 90 21.95 53.62 -9.95
N ALA A 91 21.80 54.62 -9.11
CA ALA A 91 21.06 54.56 -7.84
C ALA A 91 20.38 55.91 -7.57
N ASN A 92 19.18 55.88 -7.00
CA ASN A 92 18.45 57.09 -6.65
C ASN A 92 18.76 57.58 -5.21
N THR A 93 18.32 58.80 -4.89
CA THR A 93 18.54 59.43 -3.56
C THR A 93 17.96 58.62 -2.41
N SER A 94 16.79 58.01 -2.60
CA SER A 94 16.15 57.17 -1.59
C SER A 94 16.99 55.93 -1.24
N LEU A 95 17.74 55.36 -2.20
CA LEU A 95 18.66 54.27 -1.95
C LEU A 95 19.90 54.73 -1.15
N PHE A 96 20.45 55.90 -1.47
CA PHE A 96 21.56 56.46 -0.69
C PHE A 96 21.16 56.72 0.77
N GLN A 97 19.92 57.17 1.00
CA GLN A 97 19.37 57.34 2.34
C GLN A 97 19.17 56.01 3.05
N LEU A 98 18.64 54.99 2.37
CA LEU A 98 18.44 53.65 2.93
C LEU A 98 19.76 53.01 3.41
N LEU A 99 20.84 53.18 2.63
CA LEU A 99 22.15 52.57 2.88
C LEU A 99 23.15 53.52 3.56
N SER A 100 22.71 54.69 4.01
CA SER A 100 23.55 55.71 4.67
C SER A 100 24.84 56.04 3.90
N ILE A 101 24.76 56.18 2.56
CA ILE A 101 25.93 56.45 1.70
C ILE A 101 26.10 57.97 1.53
N SER A 102 27.25 58.48 1.96
CA SER A 102 27.59 59.91 1.90
C SER A 102 28.25 60.34 0.57
N GLU A 103 28.97 59.44 -0.12
CA GLU A 103 29.71 59.75 -1.35
C GLU A 103 29.14 59.01 -2.58
N THR A 104 28.19 59.64 -3.26
CA THR A 104 27.46 59.04 -4.41
C THR A 104 28.37 58.70 -5.60
N SER A 105 29.46 59.44 -5.82
CA SER A 105 30.38 59.23 -6.95
C SER A 105 31.25 57.98 -6.84
N LYS A 106 31.42 57.42 -5.62
CA LYS A 106 32.18 56.17 -5.41
C LYS A 106 31.31 54.93 -5.48
N PHE A 107 30.01 55.07 -5.26
CA PHE A 107 29.05 53.96 -5.26
C PHE A 107 28.65 53.50 -6.67
N ILE A 108 28.62 54.42 -7.64
CA ILE A 108 28.37 54.06 -9.03
C ILE A 108 29.64 53.41 -9.61
N GLY A 109 29.52 52.18 -10.10
CA GLY A 109 30.62 51.39 -10.64
C GLY A 109 31.19 50.32 -9.70
N THR A 110 30.72 50.24 -8.45
CA THR A 110 31.03 49.10 -7.55
C THR A 110 30.10 47.91 -7.84
N ASN A 111 30.45 46.73 -7.32
CA ASN A 111 29.63 45.54 -7.50
C ASN A 111 28.53 45.50 -6.42
N PHE A 112 27.28 45.25 -6.82
CA PHE A 112 26.14 45.03 -5.94
C PHE A 112 26.39 43.92 -4.91
N THR A 113 27.21 42.93 -5.27
CA THR A 113 27.66 41.86 -4.37
C THR A 113 28.32 42.39 -3.09
N GLU A 114 28.95 43.57 -3.12
CA GLU A 114 29.54 44.22 -1.93
C GLU A 114 28.48 44.61 -0.88
N LEU A 115 27.21 44.74 -1.29
CA LEU A 115 26.09 45.03 -0.39
C LEU A 115 25.45 43.76 0.17
N ILE A 116 25.87 42.58 -0.27
CA ILE A 116 25.33 41.30 0.18
C ILE A 116 26.19 40.80 1.35
N PRO A 117 25.60 40.41 2.48
CA PRO A 117 26.38 39.90 3.60
C PRO A 117 27.00 38.53 3.29
N PRO A 118 28.23 38.26 3.79
CA PRO A 118 28.77 36.91 3.82
C PRO A 118 27.85 35.94 4.55
N PRO A 119 27.79 34.65 4.17
CA PRO A 119 28.55 34.00 3.09
C PRO A 119 27.91 34.09 1.68
N PHE A 120 26.85 34.89 1.51
CA PHE A 120 26.08 34.89 0.26
C PHE A 120 26.69 35.77 -0.85
N ASP A 121 27.61 36.66 -0.49
CA ASP A 121 28.43 37.44 -1.41
C ASP A 121 29.16 36.57 -2.44
N VAL A 122 29.77 35.46 -2.00
CA VAL A 122 30.55 34.56 -2.87
C VAL A 122 29.70 33.91 -3.97
N ILE A 123 28.42 33.68 -3.71
CA ILE A 123 27.51 33.00 -4.65
C ILE A 123 26.60 33.97 -5.41
N HIS A 124 26.57 35.25 -5.03
CA HIS A 124 25.56 36.20 -5.49
C HIS A 124 25.61 36.42 -7.01
N ASP A 125 26.79 36.59 -7.61
CA ASP A 125 26.93 36.77 -9.06
C ASP A 125 26.42 35.55 -9.84
N ASN A 126 26.64 34.33 -9.31
CA ASN A 126 26.10 33.10 -9.89
C ASN A 126 24.56 33.05 -9.80
N VAL A 127 23.97 33.57 -8.72
CA VAL A 127 22.51 33.69 -8.59
C VAL A 127 21.95 34.66 -9.63
N LEU A 128 22.62 35.79 -9.88
CA LEU A 128 22.24 36.74 -10.92
C LEU A 128 22.34 36.13 -12.33
N LEU A 129 23.43 35.41 -12.63
CA LEU A 129 23.57 34.67 -13.90
C LEU A 129 22.47 33.65 -14.09
N ARG A 130 22.15 32.86 -13.05
CA ARG A 130 21.08 31.87 -13.12
C ARG A 130 19.71 32.50 -13.33
N PHE A 131 19.47 33.64 -12.67
CA PHE A 131 18.23 34.39 -12.85
C PHE A 131 18.09 34.90 -14.29
N LEU A 132 19.18 35.38 -14.90
CA LEU A 132 19.20 35.86 -16.28
C LEU A 132 18.98 34.76 -17.32
N PHE A 133 19.63 33.60 -17.17
CA PHE A 133 19.69 32.59 -18.23
C PHE A 133 18.72 31.41 -18.06
N TYR A 134 18.37 31.02 -16.83
CA TYR A 134 17.65 29.77 -16.58
C TYR A 134 16.23 29.94 -16.05
N ARG A 135 15.80 31.17 -15.77
CA ARG A 135 14.47 31.41 -15.20
C ARG A 135 13.47 31.91 -16.24
N ASN A 136 12.29 31.30 -16.25
CA ASN A 136 11.18 31.68 -17.15
C ASN A 136 10.43 32.95 -16.74
N SER A 137 10.83 33.61 -15.64
CA SER A 137 10.20 34.84 -15.12
C SER A 137 11.18 36.01 -15.25
N THR A 138 10.70 37.13 -15.78
CA THR A 138 11.46 38.39 -15.84
C THR A 138 11.48 39.13 -14.50
N GLU A 139 10.75 38.63 -13.50
CA GLU A 139 10.60 39.26 -12.20
C GLU A 139 10.91 38.27 -11.06
N LEU A 140 11.49 38.81 -9.99
CA LEU A 140 11.81 38.11 -8.75
C LEU A 140 11.49 39.01 -7.56
N MET A 141 10.58 38.56 -6.69
CA MET A 141 10.32 39.19 -5.40
C MET A 141 10.96 38.38 -4.27
N ARG A 142 11.59 39.04 -3.31
CA ARG A 142 12.20 38.46 -2.11
C ARG A 142 11.75 39.25 -0.88
N GLU A 143 11.07 38.59 0.03
CA GLU A 143 10.39 39.23 1.18
C GLU A 143 11.30 39.42 2.41
N HIS A 144 12.51 38.83 2.42
CA HIS A 144 13.51 38.97 3.49
C HIS A 144 14.93 38.97 2.93
N LEU A 145 15.40 40.10 2.40
CA LEU A 145 16.78 40.30 1.95
C LEU A 145 17.53 41.19 2.94
N PHE A 146 18.80 40.87 3.22
CA PHE A 146 19.66 41.70 4.04
C PHE A 146 20.68 42.44 3.17
N LEU A 147 20.76 43.76 3.32
CA LEU A 147 21.76 44.59 2.66
C LEU A 147 22.70 45.22 3.69
N LEU A 148 23.97 45.37 3.32
CA LEU A 148 24.97 46.09 4.11
C LEU A 148 24.96 47.59 3.76
N ASP A 149 25.00 48.43 4.78
CA ASP A 149 25.18 49.87 4.65
C ASP A 149 26.68 50.25 4.56
N SER A 150 26.98 51.54 4.41
CA SER A 150 28.37 52.05 4.33
C SER A 150 29.23 51.80 5.58
N GLN A 151 28.62 51.41 6.70
CA GLN A 151 29.26 51.11 7.99
C GLN A 151 29.21 49.60 8.32
N ASN A 152 28.89 48.76 7.34
CA ASN A 152 28.67 47.31 7.48
C ASN A 152 27.56 46.94 8.48
N ASN A 153 26.57 47.81 8.70
CA ASN A 153 25.34 47.44 9.40
C ASN A 153 24.35 46.79 8.42
N CYS A 154 23.54 45.86 8.92
CA CYS A 154 22.55 45.16 8.11
C CYS A 154 21.19 45.85 8.14
N VAL A 155 20.55 45.95 6.98
CA VAL A 155 19.20 46.45 6.78
C VAL A 155 18.35 45.35 6.12
N GLU A 156 17.24 44.97 6.75
CA GLU A 156 16.29 44.00 6.18
C GLU A 156 15.28 44.70 5.27
N VAL A 157 15.17 44.22 4.04
CA VAL A 157 14.36 44.82 2.97
C VAL A 157 13.57 43.76 2.21
N VAL A 158 12.43 44.18 1.67
CA VAL A 158 11.74 43.48 0.59
C VAL A 158 12.32 43.99 -0.72
N MET A 159 12.83 43.08 -1.55
CA MET A 159 13.40 43.40 -2.86
C MET A 159 12.48 42.90 -3.98
N HIS A 160 12.26 43.76 -4.97
CA HIS A 160 11.68 43.39 -6.25
C HIS A 160 12.69 43.64 -7.36
N PHE A 161 13.01 42.57 -8.09
CA PHE A 161 14.09 42.53 -9.05
C PHE A 161 13.51 42.20 -10.43
N ARG A 162 13.71 43.10 -11.41
CA ARG A 162 13.16 42.97 -12.77
C ARG A 162 14.27 43.00 -13.80
N ILE A 163 14.21 42.10 -14.78
CA ILE A 163 15.11 42.08 -15.93
C ILE A 163 14.58 43.04 -16.98
N ALA A 164 15.46 43.91 -17.47
CA ALA A 164 15.22 44.81 -18.59
C ALA A 164 16.33 44.68 -19.64
N PHE A 165 16.02 44.96 -20.90
CA PHE A 165 17.00 44.94 -21.98
C PHE A 165 17.03 46.29 -22.69
N HIS A 166 18.22 46.83 -22.90
CA HIS A 166 18.42 48.00 -23.77
C HIS A 166 19.39 47.66 -24.89
N LYS A 167 18.93 47.70 -26.15
CA LYS A 167 19.74 47.33 -27.33
C LYS A 167 20.44 45.98 -27.16
N SER A 168 19.70 44.99 -26.65
CA SER A 168 20.18 43.64 -26.34
C SER A 168 21.16 43.51 -25.16
N TYR A 169 21.47 44.59 -24.45
CA TYR A 169 22.23 44.52 -23.19
C TYR A 169 21.27 44.34 -22.01
N PRO A 170 21.41 43.28 -21.20
CA PRO A 170 20.58 43.06 -20.01
C PRO A 170 20.99 43.95 -18.84
N PHE A 171 19.99 44.42 -18.10
CA PHE A 171 20.11 45.15 -16.84
C PHE A 171 19.10 44.59 -15.84
N PHE A 172 19.46 44.65 -14.57
CA PHE A 172 18.54 44.37 -13.48
C PHE A 172 18.10 45.67 -12.82
N ILE A 173 16.80 45.83 -12.64
CA ILE A 173 16.21 46.93 -11.89
C ILE A 173 15.82 46.36 -10.52
N ALA A 174 16.47 46.85 -9.47
CA ALA A 174 16.24 46.45 -8.09
C ALA A 174 15.51 47.56 -7.35
N SER A 175 14.27 47.29 -6.96
CA SER A 175 13.47 48.17 -6.11
C SER A 175 13.43 47.59 -4.70
N PHE A 176 13.66 48.43 -3.70
CA PHE A 176 13.71 48.00 -2.30
C PHE A 176 12.64 48.70 -1.47
N LYS A 177 12.10 47.98 -0.48
CA LYS A 177 11.21 48.52 0.54
C LYS A 177 11.74 48.09 1.91
N PRO A 178 12.10 49.02 2.81
CA PRO A 178 12.55 48.64 4.15
C PRO A 178 11.46 47.91 4.90
N MET A 179 11.82 46.88 5.66
CA MET A 179 10.87 46.18 6.52
C MET A 179 10.57 47.03 7.76
N LEU A 180 9.29 47.33 8.01
CA LEU A 180 8.84 48.12 9.15
C LEU A 180 7.96 47.25 10.06
N PRO A 181 8.15 47.27 11.40
CA PRO A 181 9.22 47.95 12.12
C PRO A 181 10.60 47.34 11.82
N ALA A 182 11.66 48.16 11.85
CA ALA A 182 13.02 47.68 11.62
C ALA A 182 13.38 46.59 12.65
N LYS A 183 13.80 45.43 12.16
CA LYS A 183 14.18 44.32 13.03
C LYS A 183 15.58 44.53 13.61
N ASN A 184 15.71 44.31 14.91
CA ASN A 184 17.01 44.36 15.59
C ASN A 184 17.64 42.98 15.50
N LEU A 185 18.76 42.85 14.79
CA LEU A 185 19.35 41.54 14.51
C LEU A 185 20.88 41.54 14.43
N ILE A 186 21.45 40.34 14.52
CA ILE A 186 22.85 39.99 14.21
C ILE A 186 22.86 38.92 13.12
N LEU A 187 23.69 39.12 12.11
CA LEU A 187 24.02 38.14 11.08
C LEU A 187 25.37 37.51 11.41
N CYS A 188 25.43 36.20 11.54
CA CYS A 188 26.64 35.48 11.94
C CYS A 188 26.75 34.08 11.34
N SER A 189 27.96 33.53 11.33
CA SER A 189 28.17 32.13 10.96
C SER A 189 27.55 31.19 12.00
N PRO A 190 27.29 29.91 11.67
CA PRO A 190 26.88 28.91 12.65
C PRO A 190 27.86 28.76 13.84
N GLU A 191 29.14 29.07 13.63
CA GLU A 191 30.20 29.09 14.65
C GLU A 191 30.27 30.41 15.44
N GLY A 192 29.35 31.34 15.17
CA GLY A 192 29.17 32.59 15.91
C GLY A 192 30.00 33.76 15.41
N VAL A 193 30.69 33.64 14.27
CA VAL A 193 31.46 34.76 13.69
C VAL A 193 30.51 35.84 13.20
N ILE A 194 30.64 37.07 13.70
CA ILE A 194 29.76 38.19 13.38
C ILE A 194 30.10 38.71 11.98
N TYR A 195 29.12 38.67 11.06
CA TYR A 195 29.25 39.26 9.74
C TYR A 195 28.70 40.69 9.71
N SER A 196 27.55 40.93 10.35
CA SER A 196 26.93 42.26 10.40
C SER A 196 25.92 42.37 11.54
N VAL A 197 25.63 43.59 11.96
CA VAL A 197 24.71 43.89 13.06
C VAL A 197 23.82 45.07 12.73
N SER A 198 22.59 45.05 13.21
CA SER A 198 21.71 46.23 13.11
C SER A 198 22.19 47.33 14.06
N ILE A 199 21.93 48.59 13.70
CA ILE A 199 22.39 49.77 14.44
C ILE A 199 21.96 49.72 15.91
N LYS A 200 20.70 49.35 16.19
CA LYS A 200 20.18 49.28 17.57
C LYS A 200 20.87 48.20 18.40
N VAL A 201 21.21 47.05 17.81
CA VAL A 201 21.95 45.99 18.51
C VAL A 201 23.38 46.42 18.81
N ARG A 202 24.03 47.14 17.89
CA ARG A 202 25.37 47.73 18.13
C ARG A 202 25.35 48.71 19.31
N MET A 203 24.26 49.47 19.47
CA MET A 203 24.09 50.32 20.66
C MET A 203 23.85 49.51 21.95
N TRP A 204 23.12 48.39 21.86
CA TRP A 204 22.90 47.51 23.00
C TRP A 204 24.16 46.79 23.44
N PHE A 205 25.03 46.40 22.51
CA PHE A 205 26.27 45.68 22.81
C PHE A 205 27.45 46.37 22.10
N PRO A 206 28.01 47.44 22.70
CA PRO A 206 29.07 48.23 22.06
C PRO A 206 30.37 47.45 21.87
N ASP A 207 30.61 46.41 22.67
CA ASP A 207 31.83 45.58 22.64
C ASP A 207 31.74 44.38 21.67
N LEU A 208 30.77 44.37 20.74
CA LEU A 208 30.61 43.31 19.73
C LEU A 208 31.83 43.22 18.81
N ASN A 209 32.76 42.30 19.11
CA ASN A 209 33.98 42.08 18.33
C ASN A 209 34.15 40.60 17.96
N GLY A 210 34.17 40.33 16.66
CA GLY A 210 34.56 39.03 16.09
C GLY A 210 33.54 37.90 16.24
N ASN A 211 33.19 37.51 17.47
CA ASN A 211 32.31 36.37 17.74
C ASN A 211 31.22 36.70 18.78
N ILE A 212 29.98 36.26 18.53
CA ILE A 212 28.84 36.52 19.41
C ILE A 212 28.97 35.84 20.78
N TYR A 213 29.56 34.64 20.85
CA TYR A 213 29.65 33.83 22.07
C TYR A 213 30.61 34.45 23.08
N THR A 214 31.60 35.20 22.60
CA THR A 214 32.53 35.96 23.44
C THR A 214 32.05 37.39 23.72
N SER A 215 31.22 37.95 22.85
CA SER A 215 30.80 39.36 22.93
C SER A 215 29.51 39.57 23.72
N ILE A 216 28.65 38.55 23.81
CA ILE A 216 27.38 38.62 24.54
C ILE A 216 27.46 37.63 25.72
N PRO A 217 27.36 38.10 26.98
CA PRO A 217 27.50 37.25 28.16
C PRO A 217 26.56 36.03 28.14
N ASN A 218 27.10 34.84 28.40
CA ASN A 218 26.34 33.58 28.54
C ASN A 218 25.43 33.21 27.34
N LEU A 219 25.62 33.83 26.17
CA LEU A 219 24.75 33.62 25.01
C LEU A 219 24.79 32.17 24.50
N ASP A 220 25.94 31.53 24.62
CA ASP A 220 26.17 30.12 24.30
C ASP A 220 25.17 29.20 25.00
N LYS A 221 24.95 29.41 26.31
CA LYS A 221 23.95 28.66 27.07
C LYS A 221 22.55 28.82 26.50
N TYR A 222 22.13 30.06 26.25
CA TYR A 222 20.78 30.35 25.74
C TYR A 222 20.57 29.78 24.32
N LEU A 223 21.58 29.83 23.46
CA LEU A 223 21.49 29.31 22.10
C LEU A 223 21.56 27.77 22.04
N LEU A 224 22.19 27.10 23.02
CA LEU A 224 22.18 25.64 23.15
C LEU A 224 20.85 25.12 23.71
N GLU A 225 20.25 25.82 24.68
CA GLU A 225 19.02 25.38 25.36
C GLU A 225 17.75 25.58 24.51
N ASN A 226 17.78 26.45 23.51
CA ASN A 226 16.60 26.79 22.70
C ASN A 226 16.79 26.40 21.24
N ASP A 227 15.80 25.75 20.62
CA ASP A 227 15.82 25.31 19.22
C ASP A 227 15.68 26.48 18.21
N PHE A 228 15.97 26.21 16.93
CA PHE A 228 15.77 27.20 15.86
C PHE A 228 14.30 27.57 15.71
N ASP A 229 14.07 28.83 15.36
CA ASP A 229 12.78 29.49 15.19
C ASP A 229 11.88 29.58 16.44
N HIS A 230 12.38 29.14 17.60
CA HIS A 230 11.75 29.37 18.88
C HIS A 230 12.13 30.73 19.48
N ILE A 231 11.16 31.35 20.15
CA ILE A 231 11.29 32.64 20.82
C ILE A 231 11.56 32.37 22.30
N PHE A 232 12.61 32.97 22.85
CA PHE A 232 13.05 32.75 24.23
C PHE A 232 13.50 34.04 24.92
N ASP A 233 13.49 34.05 26.25
CA ASP A 233 13.92 35.20 27.05
C ASP A 233 15.41 35.10 27.38
N TYR A 234 16.16 36.17 27.08
CA TYR A 234 17.55 36.37 27.52
C TYR A 234 17.58 37.34 28.70
N LYS A 235 18.14 36.89 29.83
CA LYS A 235 18.17 37.64 31.10
C LYS A 235 19.55 37.58 31.73
N GLU A 236 20.34 38.62 31.51
CA GLU A 236 21.66 38.79 32.10
C GLU A 236 21.79 40.17 32.75
N THR A 237 22.73 40.35 33.66
CA THR A 237 22.80 41.52 34.58
C THR A 237 22.52 42.86 33.88
N GLY A 238 21.33 43.42 34.13
CA GLY A 238 20.89 44.73 33.63
C GLY A 238 20.16 44.76 32.28
N LYS A 239 19.98 43.62 31.58
CA LYS A 239 19.27 43.55 30.28
C LYS A 239 18.33 42.35 30.20
N GLU A 240 17.06 42.63 29.87
CA GLU A 240 16.03 41.63 29.57
C GLU A 240 15.60 41.80 28.11
N LEU A 241 15.93 40.82 27.26
CA LEU A 241 15.61 40.83 25.83
C LEU A 241 14.85 39.55 25.46
N ILE A 242 13.99 39.64 24.45
CA ILE A 242 13.36 38.48 23.83
C ILE A 242 14.14 38.19 22.55
N MET A 243 14.57 36.94 22.37
CA MET A 243 15.44 36.52 21.29
C MET A 243 14.79 35.43 20.43
N LYS A 244 15.15 35.38 19.15
CA LYS A 244 14.82 34.29 18.23
C LYS A 244 16.04 34.00 17.37
N LYS A 245 16.48 32.73 17.30
CA LYS A 245 17.52 32.30 16.37
C LYS A 245 16.87 31.65 15.14
N SER A 246 17.30 32.03 13.94
CA SER A 246 16.82 31.49 12.67
C SER A 246 18.03 31.11 11.79
N LEU A 247 17.84 30.12 10.91
CA LEU A 247 18.88 29.65 10.00
C LEU A 247 18.44 29.87 8.55
N LEU A 248 19.30 30.46 7.74
CA LEU A 248 19.08 30.68 6.30
C LEU A 248 20.16 29.93 5.50
N THR A 249 19.73 29.03 4.62
CA THR A 249 20.62 28.22 3.78
C THR A 249 20.34 28.46 2.30
N ILE A 250 21.34 28.86 1.53
CA ILE A 250 21.26 29.10 0.08
C ILE A 250 22.49 28.50 -0.59
N ASP A 251 22.30 27.61 -1.58
CA ASP A 251 23.36 26.97 -2.37
C ASP A 251 24.53 26.42 -1.53
N GLY A 252 24.22 25.82 -0.36
CA GLY A 252 25.21 25.22 0.55
C GLY A 252 25.86 26.19 1.53
N CYS A 253 25.67 27.50 1.37
CA CYS A 253 26.08 28.51 2.32
C CYS A 253 25.03 28.68 3.42
N THR A 254 25.45 28.74 4.68
CA THR A 254 24.56 28.86 5.85
C THR A 254 24.83 30.16 6.62
N LEU A 255 23.76 30.86 6.95
CA LEU A 255 23.79 32.09 7.74
C LEU A 255 22.86 31.93 8.95
N MET A 256 23.37 32.22 10.15
CA MET A 256 22.57 32.29 11.37
C MET A 256 22.15 33.73 11.64
N ILE A 257 20.86 33.92 11.88
CA ILE A 257 20.25 35.21 12.17
C ILE A 257 19.72 35.19 13.59
N ILE A 258 20.16 36.14 14.41
CA ILE A 258 19.67 36.28 15.78
C ILE A 258 18.88 37.58 15.86
N TYR A 259 17.57 37.46 16.10
CA TYR A 259 16.68 38.59 16.27
C TYR A 259 16.52 38.94 17.75
N PHE A 260 16.32 40.23 18.03
CA PHE A 260 16.16 40.80 19.35
C PHE A 260 14.93 41.72 19.42
N ILE A 261 14.12 41.54 20.47
CA ILE A 261 13.01 42.42 20.83
C ILE A 261 13.24 42.91 22.26
N GLU A 262 13.03 44.19 22.48
CA GLU A 262 13.12 44.82 23.79
C GLU A 262 11.91 44.43 24.66
N ASN A 263 12.16 43.86 25.85
CA ASN A 263 11.09 43.49 26.77
C ASN A 263 10.60 44.73 27.53
N THR A 264 9.61 45.44 27.00
CA THR A 264 9.00 46.57 27.70
C THR A 264 8.13 46.07 28.86
N LYS A 265 8.49 46.47 30.10
CA LYS A 265 7.75 46.16 31.34
C LYS A 265 6.48 47.02 31.51
N ASN A 266 5.66 47.17 30.46
CA ASN A 266 4.37 47.85 30.60
C ASN A 266 3.29 46.87 31.08
N ASN A 267 2.83 47.08 32.32
CA ASN A 267 2.09 46.15 33.16
C ASN A 267 0.57 46.04 32.88
N SER A 268 0.09 46.24 31.64
CA SER A 268 -1.36 46.26 31.38
C SER A 268 -1.83 45.47 30.15
N GLU A 269 -0.99 44.68 29.50
CA GLU A 269 -1.42 43.83 28.37
C GLU A 269 -1.51 42.35 28.76
N SER A 270 -2.61 41.70 28.37
CA SER A 270 -2.81 40.26 28.59
C SER A 270 -1.70 39.44 27.93
N LEU A 271 -1.29 38.32 28.55
CA LEU A 271 -0.26 37.42 27.99
C LEU A 271 -0.58 36.97 26.54
N LYS A 272 -1.85 36.85 26.16
CA LYS A 272 -2.28 36.50 24.79
C LYS A 272 -2.00 37.61 23.77
N SER A 273 -2.27 38.87 24.11
CA SER A 273 -1.99 40.00 23.21
C SER A 273 -0.48 40.26 23.06
N LYS A 274 0.30 40.06 24.14
CA LYS A 274 1.76 40.13 24.09
C LYS A 274 2.35 39.03 23.19
N LYS A 275 1.84 37.79 23.28
CA LYS A 275 2.26 36.66 22.43
C LYS A 275 1.89 36.86 20.95
N LEU A 276 0.68 37.32 20.64
CA LEU A 276 0.25 37.65 19.28
C LEU A 276 1.06 38.78 18.64
N ARG A 277 1.43 39.82 19.42
CA ARG A 277 2.27 40.94 18.93
C ARG A 277 3.71 40.51 18.67
N ILE A 278 4.25 39.62 19.51
CA ILE A 278 5.59 39.05 19.35
C ILE A 278 5.64 38.08 18.16
N GLU A 279 4.66 37.19 18.01
CA GLU A 279 4.53 36.33 16.82
C GLU A 279 4.32 37.17 15.56
N GLY A 280 3.51 38.23 15.63
CA GLY A 280 3.33 39.21 14.56
C GLY A 280 4.63 39.89 14.13
N TYR A 281 5.46 40.37 15.07
CA TYR A 281 6.77 40.98 14.78
C TYR A 281 7.69 40.07 13.95
N PHE A 282 7.57 38.74 14.12
CA PHE A 282 8.33 37.76 13.37
C PHE A 282 7.64 37.24 12.10
N THR A 283 6.34 37.50 11.88
CA THR A 283 5.53 36.86 10.82
C THR A 283 4.76 37.80 9.88
N THR A 284 4.65 39.11 10.13
CA THR A 284 3.75 39.95 9.33
C THR A 284 4.35 40.51 8.03
N ILE A 285 3.77 40.03 6.91
CA ILE A 285 3.37 40.85 5.77
C ILE A 285 2.34 41.87 6.30
N ILE A 286 2.60 43.16 6.07
CA ILE A 286 1.83 44.28 6.64
C ILE A 286 0.47 44.43 5.92
N GLU A 287 -0.63 44.13 6.61
CA GLU A 287 -1.89 44.86 6.49
C GLU A 287 -2.04 45.77 7.73
N GLU A 288 -1.47 46.97 7.68
CA GLU A 288 -1.73 48.04 8.64
C GLU A 288 -2.10 49.31 7.87
N ASN A 289 -3.41 49.60 7.80
CA ASN A 289 -3.96 50.95 7.62
C ASN A 289 -5.46 51.00 7.97
N ALA A 290 -5.91 50.27 9.00
CA ALA A 290 -7.34 50.23 9.36
C ALA A 290 -7.64 50.22 10.87
N THR A 291 -6.79 50.82 11.70
CA THR A 291 -7.00 50.81 13.17
C THR A 291 -7.05 52.17 13.86
N GLU A 292 -6.96 53.30 13.14
CA GLU A 292 -7.09 54.63 13.79
C GLU A 292 -8.35 55.44 13.46
N THR A 293 -9.21 55.03 12.53
CA THR A 293 -10.51 55.70 12.28
C THR A 293 -11.71 55.05 12.97
N ARG A 294 -11.52 53.94 13.69
CA ARG A 294 -12.60 53.18 14.32
C ARG A 294 -12.87 53.62 15.76
N LYS A 295 -13.24 54.89 15.95
CA LYS A 295 -13.81 55.37 17.23
C LYS A 295 -14.93 56.40 17.10
N LYS A 296 -15.46 56.66 15.89
CA LYS A 296 -16.57 57.62 15.72
C LYS A 296 -17.70 57.24 14.77
N THR A 297 -17.76 55.99 14.29
CA THR A 297 -18.89 55.52 13.49
C THR A 297 -19.32 54.15 14.01
N ILE A 298 -19.94 54.18 15.19
CA ILE A 298 -20.88 53.15 15.60
C ILE A 298 -22.25 53.78 15.33
N GLU A 299 -23.12 52.97 14.73
CA GLU A 299 -24.50 53.25 14.30
C GLU A 299 -24.64 53.57 12.81
N LEU A 300 -25.31 52.65 12.11
CA LEU A 300 -25.76 52.64 10.71
C LEU A 300 -24.76 52.07 9.69
N GLU A 301 -24.81 50.73 9.57
CA GLU A 301 -24.61 49.89 8.36
C GLU A 301 -24.04 48.54 8.79
N SER A 302 -24.92 47.65 9.30
CA SER A 302 -24.52 46.34 9.84
C SER A 302 -25.04 45.15 9.05
N ASP A 303 -25.55 45.29 7.82
CA ASP A 303 -26.16 44.16 7.10
C ASP A 303 -25.58 43.84 5.71
N GLU A 304 -24.70 44.67 5.12
CA GLU A 304 -24.23 44.43 3.73
C GLU A 304 -22.80 43.86 3.60
N ASP A 305 -21.89 44.14 4.54
CA ASP A 305 -20.48 43.70 4.43
C ASP A 305 -20.24 42.22 4.81
N ASP A 306 -21.17 41.60 5.52
CA ASP A 306 -21.14 40.16 5.81
C ASP A 306 -21.45 39.30 4.57
N SER A 307 -22.03 39.87 3.51
CA SER A 307 -22.37 39.11 2.30
C SER A 307 -21.16 38.82 1.40
N ILE A 308 -20.19 39.75 1.32
CA ILE A 308 -19.07 39.70 0.37
C ILE A 308 -17.88 38.88 0.92
N THR A 309 -17.61 38.95 2.23
CA THR A 309 -16.63 38.07 2.90
C THR A 309 -17.12 36.62 2.96
N TYR A 310 -18.44 36.42 3.04
CA TYR A 310 -19.07 35.09 3.06
C TYR A 310 -19.07 34.39 1.68
N GLU A 311 -18.94 35.11 0.56
CA GLU A 311 -18.86 34.50 -0.79
C GLU A 311 -17.45 34.02 -1.16
N ASN A 312 -16.39 34.71 -0.71
CA ASN A 312 -15.00 34.27 -0.92
C ASN A 312 -14.62 33.06 -0.04
N SER A 313 -15.20 32.94 1.16
CA SER A 313 -15.02 31.75 2.01
C SER A 313 -15.66 30.51 1.40
N GLN A 314 -16.85 30.62 0.79
CA GLN A 314 -17.57 29.50 0.18
C GLN A 314 -16.84 28.85 -1.01
N ILE A 315 -16.15 29.64 -1.85
CA ILE A 315 -15.39 29.11 -2.99
C ILE A 315 -14.08 28.44 -2.52
N SER A 316 -13.42 29.05 -1.53
CA SER A 316 -12.25 28.44 -0.85
C SER A 316 -12.63 27.11 -0.20
N ASP A 317 -13.79 27.05 0.44
CA ASP A 317 -14.29 25.83 1.07
C ASP A 317 -14.63 24.74 0.04
N ALA A 318 -15.25 25.08 -1.09
CA ALA A 318 -15.47 24.12 -2.19
C ALA A 318 -14.16 23.51 -2.72
N LEU A 319 -13.10 24.32 -2.86
CA LEU A 319 -11.77 23.84 -3.24
C LEU A 319 -11.11 22.98 -2.15
N LYS A 320 -11.28 23.32 -0.86
CA LYS A 320 -10.81 22.48 0.25
C LYS A 320 -11.50 21.11 0.23
N PHE A 321 -12.83 21.06 0.04
CA PHE A 321 -13.56 19.80 -0.06
C PHE A 321 -13.14 18.97 -1.28
N ALA A 322 -12.85 19.61 -2.41
CA ALA A 322 -12.35 18.92 -3.61
C ALA A 322 -10.96 18.32 -3.40
N ARG A 323 -10.05 19.07 -2.76
CA ARG A 323 -8.70 18.58 -2.40
C ARG A 323 -8.79 17.47 -1.37
N PHE A 324 -9.65 17.62 -0.36
CA PHE A 324 -9.92 16.59 0.65
C PHE A 324 -10.42 15.31 -0.01
N LEU A 325 -11.39 15.39 -0.92
CA LEU A 325 -11.89 14.23 -1.68
C LEU A 325 -10.76 13.53 -2.47
N ASN A 326 -9.88 14.28 -3.15
CA ASN A 326 -8.73 13.72 -3.88
C ASN A 326 -7.72 13.02 -2.96
N TYR A 327 -7.41 13.58 -1.78
CA TYR A 327 -6.55 12.93 -0.79
C TYR A 327 -7.21 11.68 -0.19
N SER A 328 -8.49 11.75 0.15
CA SER A 328 -9.27 10.62 0.66
C SER A 328 -9.34 9.47 -0.35
N VAL A 329 -9.55 9.77 -1.64
CA VAL A 329 -9.51 8.76 -2.72
C VAL A 329 -8.17 8.04 -2.76
N LYS A 330 -7.04 8.76 -2.66
CA LYS A 330 -5.70 8.15 -2.67
C LYS A 330 -5.43 7.33 -1.41
N GLY A 331 -5.79 7.84 -0.24
CA GLY A 331 -5.58 7.17 1.05
C GLY A 331 -6.40 5.89 1.17
N ILE A 332 -7.68 5.93 0.79
CA ILE A 332 -8.57 4.76 0.79
C ILE A 332 -8.11 3.72 -0.22
N PHE A 333 -7.61 4.13 -1.38
CA PHE A 333 -7.05 3.17 -2.33
C PHE A 333 -5.81 2.46 -1.78
N PHE A 334 -4.90 3.21 -1.13
CA PHE A 334 -3.74 2.62 -0.49
C PHE A 334 -4.14 1.65 0.63
N MET A 335 -5.15 2.00 1.42
CA MET A 335 -5.73 1.11 2.42
C MET A 335 -6.32 -0.16 1.78
N GLN A 336 -7.09 -0.04 0.70
CA GLN A 336 -7.63 -1.18 -0.06
C GLN A 336 -6.50 -2.09 -0.57
N PHE A 337 -5.44 -1.51 -1.12
CA PHE A 337 -4.28 -2.25 -1.59
C PHE A 337 -3.61 -3.06 -0.47
N ILE A 338 -3.43 -2.45 0.71
CA ILE A 338 -2.89 -3.15 1.89
C ILE A 338 -3.80 -4.30 2.32
N ILE A 339 -5.12 -4.08 2.40
CA ILE A 339 -6.08 -5.12 2.79
C ILE A 339 -6.02 -6.30 1.82
N VAL A 340 -6.06 -6.02 0.52
CA VAL A 340 -6.00 -7.05 -0.53
C VAL A 340 -4.67 -7.79 -0.52
N LEU A 341 -3.55 -7.09 -0.33
CA LEU A 341 -2.23 -7.73 -0.20
C LEU A 341 -2.17 -8.62 1.05
N THR A 342 -2.77 -8.18 2.16
CA THR A 342 -2.82 -8.93 3.40
C THR A 342 -3.63 -10.22 3.21
N ILE A 343 -4.80 -10.12 2.60
CA ILE A 343 -5.64 -11.30 2.27
C ILE A 343 -4.87 -12.23 1.34
N PHE A 344 -4.21 -11.70 0.31
CA PHE A 344 -3.39 -12.51 -0.59
C PHE A 344 -2.28 -13.27 0.15
N LEU A 345 -1.56 -12.61 1.07
CA LEU A 345 -0.52 -13.25 1.86
C LEU A 345 -1.08 -14.32 2.81
N ILE A 346 -2.25 -14.06 3.41
CA ILE A 346 -2.97 -15.05 4.24
C ILE A 346 -3.34 -16.25 3.37
N THR A 347 -4.02 -16.05 2.24
CA THR A 347 -4.40 -17.13 1.31
C THR A 347 -3.18 -17.90 0.81
N TYR A 348 -2.09 -17.22 0.48
CA TYR A 348 -0.84 -17.87 0.06
C TYR A 348 -0.25 -18.76 1.16
N LYS A 349 -0.18 -18.25 2.40
CA LYS A 349 0.30 -19.03 3.55
C LYS A 349 -0.62 -20.22 3.82
N LEU A 350 -1.93 -20.05 3.67
CA LEU A 350 -2.90 -21.12 3.82
C LEU A 350 -2.70 -22.22 2.78
N VAL A 351 -2.57 -21.87 1.50
CA VAL A 351 -2.24 -22.83 0.42
C VAL A 351 -0.90 -23.54 0.68
N GLY A 352 0.10 -22.82 1.18
CA GLY A 352 1.39 -23.41 1.57
C GLY A 352 1.28 -24.40 2.73
N ASN A 353 0.39 -24.16 3.70
CA ASN A 353 0.13 -25.10 4.80
C ASN A 353 -0.73 -26.29 4.34
N LEU A 354 -1.52 -26.18 3.28
CA LEU A 354 -2.41 -27.24 2.83
C LEU A 354 -1.68 -28.46 2.25
N THR A 355 -0.55 -28.27 1.57
CA THR A 355 0.31 -29.39 1.13
C THR A 355 0.85 -30.19 2.32
N SER A 356 1.08 -29.54 3.47
CA SER A 356 1.44 -30.25 4.68
C SER A 356 0.28 -31.09 5.21
N LEU A 357 -0.97 -30.61 5.10
CA LEU A 357 -2.16 -31.26 5.65
C LEU A 357 -2.47 -32.61 4.98
N SER A 358 -2.31 -32.70 3.65
CA SER A 358 -2.52 -33.97 2.93
C SER A 358 -1.47 -35.02 3.28
N SER A 359 -0.22 -34.60 3.48
CA SER A 359 0.85 -35.49 3.94
C SER A 359 0.57 -36.11 5.32
N LEU A 360 -0.02 -35.33 6.25
CA LEU A 360 -0.40 -35.85 7.58
C LEU A 360 -1.44 -36.98 7.46
N ILE A 361 -2.44 -36.82 6.60
CA ILE A 361 -3.51 -37.82 6.43
C ILE A 361 -2.97 -39.09 5.78
N LEU A 362 -2.09 -38.94 4.79
CA LEU A 362 -1.42 -40.07 4.13
C LEU A 362 -0.59 -40.87 5.12
N ASP A 363 0.17 -40.19 5.98
CA ASP A 363 1.03 -40.82 6.99
C ASP A 363 0.21 -41.58 8.06
N VAL A 364 -0.88 -40.98 8.57
CA VAL A 364 -1.78 -41.68 9.50
C VAL A 364 -2.50 -42.85 8.82
N GLY A 365 -2.88 -42.70 7.54
CA GLY A 365 -3.32 -43.80 6.69
C GLY A 365 -2.29 -44.92 6.57
N PHE A 366 -1.02 -44.55 6.45
CA PHE A 366 0.10 -45.49 6.33
C PHE A 366 0.35 -46.25 7.63
N MET A 367 0.22 -45.62 8.81
CA MET A 367 0.31 -46.33 10.11
C MET A 367 -0.70 -47.50 10.23
N ARG A 368 -1.94 -47.27 9.78
CA ARG A 368 -2.99 -48.31 9.76
C ARG A 368 -2.61 -49.47 8.86
N PHE A 369 -2.13 -49.15 7.66
CA PHE A 369 -1.64 -50.14 6.71
C PHE A 369 -0.47 -50.96 7.29
N LEU A 370 0.54 -50.30 7.85
CA LEU A 370 1.71 -50.96 8.43
C LEU A 370 1.30 -51.92 9.56
N SER A 371 0.34 -51.53 10.40
CA SER A 371 -0.20 -52.39 11.46
C SER A 371 -0.87 -53.65 10.91
N CYS A 372 -1.69 -53.53 9.85
CA CYS A 372 -2.31 -54.69 9.20
C CYS A 372 -1.29 -55.56 8.46
N LEU A 373 -0.26 -54.95 7.87
CA LEU A 373 0.82 -55.68 7.20
C LEU A 373 1.65 -56.48 8.21
N ILE A 374 1.96 -55.91 9.38
CA ILE A 374 2.61 -56.60 10.51
C ILE A 374 1.79 -57.82 10.92
N LEU A 375 0.47 -57.68 11.08
CA LEU A 375 -0.43 -58.79 11.38
C LEU A 375 -0.35 -59.89 10.31
N SER A 376 -0.53 -59.52 9.05
CA SER A 376 -0.56 -60.45 7.92
C SER A 376 0.78 -61.20 7.74
N ASN A 377 1.90 -60.51 7.90
CA ASN A 377 3.25 -61.09 7.80
C ASN A 377 3.57 -62.00 8.99
N THR A 378 3.16 -61.62 10.20
CA THR A 378 3.31 -62.47 11.39
C THR A 378 2.58 -63.79 11.21
N GLN A 379 1.35 -63.76 10.70
CA GLN A 379 0.59 -64.96 10.38
C GLN A 379 1.26 -65.79 9.27
N SER A 380 1.84 -65.15 8.25
CA SER A 380 2.55 -65.87 7.18
C SER A 380 3.75 -66.65 7.71
N LEU A 381 4.52 -66.04 8.62
CA LEU A 381 5.64 -66.71 9.29
C LEU A 381 5.16 -67.86 10.19
N GLU A 382 4.01 -67.70 10.86
CA GLU A 382 3.39 -68.77 11.64
C GLU A 382 3.07 -69.99 10.75
N LEU A 383 2.39 -69.76 9.63
CA LEU A 383 2.03 -70.80 8.68
C LEU A 383 3.26 -71.52 8.11
N ILE A 384 4.32 -70.77 7.76
CA ILE A 384 5.59 -71.36 7.30
C ILE A 384 6.21 -72.23 8.38
N SER A 385 6.22 -71.79 9.65
CA SER A 385 6.78 -72.56 10.76
C SER A 385 6.04 -73.89 10.99
N GLN A 386 4.77 -73.95 10.59
CA GLN A 386 3.90 -75.12 10.66
C GLN A 386 3.92 -75.97 9.37
N GLY A 387 4.76 -75.62 8.39
CA GLY A 387 4.90 -76.35 7.13
C GLY A 387 3.80 -76.08 6.08
N ILE A 388 3.01 -75.02 6.26
CA ILE A 388 2.00 -74.60 5.29
C ILE A 388 2.67 -73.69 4.25
N GLN A 389 2.43 -73.99 2.97
CA GLN A 389 2.98 -73.23 1.86
C GLN A 389 2.21 -71.91 1.67
N VAL A 390 2.95 -70.81 1.57
CA VAL A 390 2.49 -69.46 1.26
C VAL A 390 3.21 -68.93 0.01
N ALA A 391 2.88 -67.74 -0.49
CA ALA A 391 3.39 -67.27 -1.78
C ALA A 391 4.90 -66.96 -1.75
N ASN A 392 5.40 -66.37 -0.66
CA ASN A 392 6.79 -65.91 -0.56
C ASN A 392 7.60 -66.71 0.47
N THR A 393 8.91 -66.49 0.50
CA THR A 393 9.82 -67.14 1.45
C THR A 393 9.75 -66.49 2.84
N ALA A 394 10.19 -67.22 3.87
CA ALA A 394 10.31 -66.66 5.23
C ALA A 394 11.20 -65.40 5.28
N SER A 395 12.24 -65.33 4.45
CA SER A 395 13.12 -64.15 4.39
C SER A 395 12.38 -62.90 3.94
N PHE A 396 11.49 -63.02 2.95
CA PHE A 396 10.67 -61.92 2.46
C PHE A 396 9.75 -61.36 3.55
N TYR A 397 9.01 -62.21 4.26
CA TYR A 397 8.10 -61.74 5.31
C TYR A 397 8.86 -61.17 6.51
N LYS A 398 10.03 -61.69 6.87
CA LYS A 398 10.89 -61.12 7.91
C LYS A 398 11.37 -59.72 7.54
N GLU A 399 11.87 -59.54 6.32
CA GLU A 399 12.30 -58.23 5.83
C GLU A 399 11.13 -57.24 5.77
N SER A 400 9.97 -57.66 5.23
CA SER A 400 8.77 -56.83 5.18
C SER A 400 8.27 -56.45 6.57
N LEU A 401 8.28 -57.38 7.54
CA LEU A 401 7.91 -57.13 8.93
C LEU A 401 8.87 -56.14 9.60
N PHE A 402 10.19 -56.31 9.42
CA PHE A 402 11.22 -55.40 9.94
C PHE A 402 11.06 -53.99 9.34
N ASN A 403 10.96 -53.87 8.01
CA ASN A 403 10.80 -52.58 7.36
C ASN A 403 9.50 -51.88 7.80
N SER A 404 8.41 -52.63 7.97
CA SER A 404 7.14 -52.09 8.45
C SER A 404 7.25 -51.57 9.88
N SER A 405 7.98 -52.27 10.75
CA SER A 405 8.22 -51.85 12.13
C SER A 405 9.03 -50.56 12.22
N GLN A 406 10.09 -50.42 11.40
CA GLN A 406 10.93 -49.22 11.36
C GLN A 406 10.16 -48.01 10.85
N GLU A 407 9.39 -48.16 9.77
CA GLU A 407 8.57 -47.06 9.25
C GLU A 407 7.45 -46.68 10.23
N LEU A 408 6.82 -47.65 10.90
CA LEU A 408 5.80 -47.36 11.91
C LEU A 408 6.38 -46.59 13.10
N SER A 409 7.59 -46.97 13.55
CA SER A 409 8.34 -46.27 14.60
C SER A 409 8.65 -44.82 14.22
N LYS A 410 9.15 -44.62 13.00
CA LYS A 410 9.47 -43.30 12.45
C LYS A 410 8.22 -42.42 12.40
N LEU A 411 7.11 -42.91 11.87
CA LEU A 411 5.85 -42.17 11.84
C LEU A 411 5.40 -41.84 13.28
N LEU A 412 5.38 -42.83 14.19
CA LEU A 412 4.95 -42.59 15.57
C LEU A 412 5.75 -41.46 16.24
N SER A 413 7.07 -41.42 16.01
CA SER A 413 7.93 -40.36 16.54
C SER A 413 7.62 -38.97 15.96
N SER A 414 7.26 -38.89 14.67
CA SER A 414 6.89 -37.64 14.00
C SER A 414 5.53 -37.09 14.45
N TYR A 415 4.63 -37.96 14.92
CA TYR A 415 3.23 -37.64 15.21
C TYR A 415 2.88 -37.70 16.71
N LYS A 416 3.88 -37.60 17.59
CA LYS A 416 3.67 -37.54 19.04
C LYS A 416 2.77 -36.36 19.46
N THR A 417 3.02 -35.20 18.86
CA THR A 417 2.16 -34.01 18.98
C THR A 417 1.87 -33.49 17.58
N ILE A 418 0.60 -33.36 17.22
CA ILE A 418 0.21 -32.80 15.93
C ILE A 418 -0.15 -31.34 16.15
N ASP A 419 0.63 -30.44 15.54
CA ASP A 419 0.33 -29.02 15.50
C ASP A 419 -0.67 -28.73 14.37
N ILE A 420 -1.92 -28.48 14.73
CA ILE A 420 -2.89 -27.89 13.83
C ILE A 420 -2.73 -26.37 13.93
N SER A 421 -1.64 -25.87 13.33
CA SER A 421 -1.19 -24.46 13.42
C SER A 421 -2.27 -23.44 13.09
N VAL A 422 -3.24 -23.86 12.27
CA VAL A 422 -4.44 -23.13 11.91
C VAL A 422 -5.37 -22.84 13.09
N LEU A 423 -5.56 -23.83 13.97
CA LEU A 423 -6.36 -23.70 15.19
C LEU A 423 -5.51 -23.20 16.37
N GLY A 424 -4.18 -23.15 16.21
CA GLY A 424 -3.26 -22.89 17.32
C GLY A 424 -3.34 -23.95 18.40
N LEU A 425 -3.66 -25.20 18.02
CA LEU A 425 -3.86 -26.31 18.93
C LEU A 425 -2.83 -27.41 18.64
N GLU A 426 -2.02 -27.73 19.65
CA GLU A 426 -1.28 -28.98 19.69
C GLU A 426 -2.16 -30.05 20.36
N LYS A 427 -2.39 -31.16 19.65
CA LYS A 427 -3.15 -32.30 20.18
C LYS A 427 -2.31 -33.57 20.14
N SER A 428 -2.31 -34.29 21.25
CA SER A 428 -1.68 -35.60 21.43
C SER A 428 -2.72 -36.72 21.25
N TYR A 429 -3.13 -36.97 20.00
CA TYR A 429 -4.20 -37.94 19.70
C TYR A 429 -3.91 -39.35 20.20
N PHE A 430 -2.66 -39.82 20.06
CA PHE A 430 -2.24 -41.16 20.44
C PHE A 430 -2.03 -41.33 21.95
N ASP A 431 -1.50 -40.32 22.64
CA ASP A 431 -1.27 -40.38 24.09
C ASP A 431 -2.58 -40.28 24.89
N ASN A 432 -3.57 -39.56 24.38
CA ASN A 432 -4.84 -39.32 25.09
C ASN A 432 -5.87 -40.45 24.91
N THR A 433 -5.61 -41.40 24.02
CA THR A 433 -6.55 -42.48 23.69
C THR A 433 -6.12 -43.76 24.37
N ASN A 434 -6.93 -44.28 25.29
CA ASN A 434 -6.65 -45.53 26.00
C ASN A 434 -7.35 -46.72 25.34
N LEU A 435 -6.69 -47.88 25.39
CA LEU A 435 -7.24 -49.17 24.97
C LEU A 435 -6.74 -50.30 25.88
N ASP A 436 -7.45 -51.41 25.83
CA ASP A 436 -7.02 -52.65 26.46
C ASP A 436 -6.14 -53.45 25.50
N ILE A 437 -4.95 -53.82 25.97
CA ILE A 437 -4.04 -54.74 25.28
C ILE A 437 -3.87 -56.04 26.08
N PHE A 438 -3.71 -57.15 25.39
CA PHE A 438 -3.59 -58.47 25.97
C PHE A 438 -2.14 -58.96 25.86
N LYS A 439 -1.51 -59.28 26.98
CA LYS A 439 -0.19 -59.93 27.00
C LYS A 439 -0.34 -61.41 27.29
N TYR A 440 0.37 -62.23 26.53
CA TYR A 440 0.41 -63.68 26.71
C TYR A 440 1.38 -64.02 27.86
N TYR A 441 0.92 -64.73 28.87
CA TYR A 441 1.74 -65.18 30.00
C TYR A 441 1.17 -66.47 30.60
N ASN A 442 2.01 -67.44 30.93
CA ASN A 442 1.61 -68.74 31.49
C ASN A 442 0.48 -69.44 30.71
N ASN A 443 0.56 -69.41 29.37
CA ASN A 443 -0.44 -69.96 28.44
C ASN A 443 -1.83 -69.28 28.47
N ASP A 444 -1.94 -68.10 29.06
CA ASP A 444 -3.20 -67.33 29.11
C ASP A 444 -2.99 -65.85 28.72
N PHE A 445 -4.06 -65.16 28.37
CA PHE A 445 -4.04 -63.74 28.04
C PHE A 445 -4.50 -62.90 29.24
N LYS A 446 -3.67 -61.92 29.62
CA LYS A 446 -4.03 -60.92 30.63
C LYS A 446 -4.21 -59.56 29.96
N SER A 447 -5.34 -58.91 30.24
CA SER A 447 -5.64 -57.55 29.78
C SER A 447 -4.90 -56.51 30.63
N TYR A 448 -4.40 -55.46 29.96
CA TYR A 448 -3.78 -54.29 30.55
C TYR A 448 -4.24 -53.06 29.78
N GLN A 449 -4.60 -51.99 30.50
CA GLN A 449 -4.91 -50.72 29.87
C GLN A 449 -3.62 -49.97 29.55
N VAL A 450 -3.50 -49.47 28.33
CA VAL A 450 -2.40 -48.61 27.86
C VAL A 450 -2.95 -47.51 26.96
N ASN A 451 -2.18 -46.44 26.75
CA ASN A 451 -2.51 -45.49 25.69
C ASN A 451 -2.13 -46.08 24.31
N LEU A 452 -2.67 -45.49 23.24
CA LEU A 452 -2.46 -45.95 21.87
C LEU A 452 -1.00 -45.78 21.44
N TYR A 453 -0.31 -44.73 21.91
CA TYR A 453 1.12 -44.53 21.63
C TYR A 453 1.97 -45.71 22.13
N ASP A 454 1.85 -46.07 23.41
CA ASP A 454 2.56 -47.18 24.06
C ASP A 454 2.17 -48.54 23.43
N ALA A 455 0.91 -48.67 22.98
CA ALA A 455 0.48 -49.85 22.25
C ALA A 455 1.18 -49.98 20.89
N ILE A 456 1.27 -48.90 20.12
CA ILE A 456 2.00 -48.88 18.83
C ILE A 456 3.50 -49.15 19.08
N GLU A 457 4.11 -48.55 20.09
CA GLU A 457 5.51 -48.80 20.45
C GLU A 457 5.75 -50.28 20.80
N THR A 458 4.82 -50.91 21.53
CA THR A 458 4.88 -52.35 21.83
C THR A 458 4.75 -53.20 20.56
N VAL A 459 3.89 -52.82 19.62
CA VAL A 459 3.75 -53.48 18.31
C VAL A 459 5.06 -53.38 17.51
N VAL A 460 5.68 -52.21 17.45
CA VAL A 460 6.99 -52.00 16.81
C VAL A 460 8.03 -52.92 17.42
N LYS A 461 8.19 -52.88 18.75
CA LYS A 461 9.17 -53.71 19.46
C LYS A 461 8.99 -55.20 19.19
N TYR A 462 7.75 -55.70 19.27
CA TYR A 462 7.50 -57.13 19.10
C TYR A 462 7.60 -57.58 17.65
N SER A 463 7.24 -56.73 16.69
CA SER A 463 7.43 -57.02 15.27
C SER A 463 8.91 -57.12 14.89
N GLU A 464 9.78 -56.27 15.44
CA GLU A 464 11.24 -56.37 15.27
C GLU A 464 11.82 -57.68 15.84
N ILE A 465 11.37 -58.09 17.03
CA ILE A 465 11.81 -59.35 17.66
C ILE A 465 11.39 -60.55 16.82
N VAL A 466 10.15 -60.57 16.32
CA VAL A 466 9.65 -61.65 15.46
C VAL A 466 10.40 -61.68 14.13
N ALA A 467 10.66 -60.52 13.52
CA ALA A 467 11.41 -60.43 12.25
C ALA A 467 12.83 -61.00 12.36
N ASN A 468 13.51 -60.78 13.49
CA ASN A 468 14.88 -61.23 13.73
C ASN A 468 15.00 -62.67 14.27
N SER A 469 13.88 -63.34 14.52
CA SER A 469 13.86 -64.70 15.07
C SER A 469 14.31 -65.76 14.05
N ASP A 470 14.81 -66.91 14.51
CA ASP A 470 15.03 -68.08 13.66
C ASP A 470 13.71 -68.82 13.43
N ILE A 471 13.36 -69.09 12.17
CA ILE A 471 12.11 -69.77 11.81
C ILE A 471 12.09 -71.22 12.30
N ASN A 472 13.26 -71.86 12.39
CA ASN A 472 13.39 -73.22 12.91
C ASN A 472 13.19 -73.30 14.44
N ASN A 473 13.12 -72.14 15.12
CA ASN A 473 12.98 -72.04 16.57
C ASN A 473 11.93 -70.98 16.96
N PHE A 474 10.85 -70.91 16.16
CA PHE A 474 9.82 -69.87 16.27
C PHE A 474 9.09 -69.90 17.62
N ASP A 475 9.11 -71.05 18.32
CA ASP A 475 8.61 -71.19 19.70
C ASP A 475 9.25 -70.24 20.70
N LYS A 476 10.52 -69.82 20.49
CA LYS A 476 11.19 -68.86 21.36
C LYS A 476 10.54 -67.47 21.38
N VAL A 477 9.87 -67.08 20.29
CA VAL A 477 9.17 -65.79 20.16
C VAL A 477 7.65 -65.96 20.27
N LYS A 478 7.18 -67.00 20.97
CA LYS A 478 5.74 -67.27 21.14
C LYS A 478 5.01 -66.08 21.80
N LEU A 479 5.61 -65.44 22.79
CA LEU A 479 4.96 -64.34 23.53
C LEU A 479 4.66 -63.14 22.60
N GLU A 480 5.66 -62.76 21.80
CA GLU A 480 5.60 -61.62 20.89
C GLU A 480 4.63 -61.89 19.73
N ARG A 481 4.69 -63.10 19.14
CA ARG A 481 3.74 -63.54 18.10
C ARG A 481 2.30 -63.51 18.60
N MET A 482 2.04 -64.12 19.76
CA MET A 482 0.70 -64.18 20.33
C MET A 482 0.17 -62.79 20.66
N PHE A 483 1.03 -61.87 21.12
CA PHE A 483 0.64 -60.48 21.32
C PHE A 483 0.20 -59.81 20.01
N LEU A 484 0.99 -59.90 18.94
CA LEU A 484 0.68 -59.28 17.65
C LEU A 484 -0.63 -59.84 17.07
N LEU A 485 -0.76 -61.17 17.05
CA LEU A 485 -1.94 -61.86 16.54
C LEU A 485 -3.18 -61.52 17.37
N ARG A 486 -3.08 -61.42 18.70
CA ARG A 486 -4.23 -61.16 19.57
C ARG A 486 -4.71 -59.72 19.50
N ASN A 487 -3.81 -58.74 19.47
CA ASN A 487 -4.16 -57.33 19.66
C ASN A 487 -4.48 -56.62 18.35
N LEU A 488 -3.66 -56.82 17.30
CA LEU A 488 -3.79 -56.07 16.05
C LEU A 488 -5.19 -56.18 15.42
N PRO A 489 -5.80 -57.36 15.21
CA PRO A 489 -7.11 -57.45 14.53
C PRO A 489 -8.30 -56.92 15.35
N THR A 490 -8.07 -56.40 16.57
CA THR A 490 -9.11 -56.22 17.59
C THR A 490 -9.31 -54.75 17.98
N ASP A 491 -9.31 -54.45 19.28
CA ASP A 491 -9.46 -53.11 19.84
C ASP A 491 -8.34 -52.18 19.37
N TYR A 492 -7.13 -52.69 19.10
CA TYR A 492 -6.03 -51.89 18.55
C TYR A 492 -6.40 -51.23 17.23
N LEU A 493 -6.78 -52.00 16.19
CA LEU A 493 -7.13 -51.43 14.89
C LEU A 493 -8.41 -50.59 14.96
N ARG A 494 -9.35 -50.95 15.83
CA ARG A 494 -10.58 -50.17 16.04
C ARG A 494 -10.25 -48.79 16.62
N THR A 495 -9.44 -48.75 17.67
CA THR A 495 -9.01 -47.52 18.34
C THR A 495 -8.10 -46.68 17.45
N LEU A 496 -7.21 -47.31 16.68
CA LEU A 496 -6.39 -46.60 15.70
C LEU A 496 -7.26 -45.94 14.61
N ASN A 497 -8.27 -46.65 14.10
CA ASN A 497 -9.22 -46.10 13.14
C ASN A 497 -10.09 -44.97 13.73
N SER A 498 -10.61 -45.13 14.94
CA SER A 498 -11.41 -44.07 15.58
C SER A 498 -10.57 -42.83 15.87
N THR A 499 -9.33 -43.00 16.33
CA THR A 499 -8.38 -41.90 16.56
C THR A 499 -8.06 -41.18 15.26
N THR A 500 -7.84 -41.93 14.17
CA THR A 500 -7.63 -41.37 12.83
C THR A 500 -8.84 -40.56 12.35
N MET A 501 -10.06 -41.08 12.55
CA MET A 501 -11.28 -40.37 12.18
C MET A 501 -11.50 -39.11 13.02
N GLN A 502 -11.17 -39.15 14.31
CA GLN A 502 -11.20 -37.96 15.16
C GLN A 502 -10.22 -36.89 14.67
N PHE A 503 -9.00 -37.29 14.31
CA PHE A 503 -8.02 -36.40 13.70
C PHE A 503 -8.54 -35.77 12.40
N ILE A 504 -9.14 -36.56 11.50
CA ILE A 504 -9.71 -36.08 10.24
C ILE A 504 -10.88 -35.10 10.48
N ASN A 505 -11.76 -35.39 11.44
CA ASN A 505 -12.88 -34.52 11.78
C ASN A 505 -12.42 -33.16 12.34
N ASP A 506 -11.35 -33.18 13.15
CA ASP A 506 -10.72 -31.96 13.66
C ASP A 506 -10.09 -31.15 12.51
N LEU A 507 -9.47 -31.82 11.53
CA LEU A 507 -8.94 -31.15 10.33
C LEU A 507 -10.06 -30.56 9.45
N ASP A 508 -11.17 -31.26 9.24
CA ASP A 508 -12.33 -30.75 8.49
C ASP A 508 -12.93 -29.52 9.19
N SER A 509 -13.05 -29.57 10.52
CA SER A 509 -13.49 -28.43 11.33
C SER A 509 -12.50 -27.27 11.27
N ALA A 510 -11.19 -27.54 11.24
CA ALA A 510 -10.16 -26.52 11.06
C ALA A 510 -10.25 -25.85 9.70
N LEU A 511 -10.50 -26.61 8.62
CA LEU A 511 -10.75 -26.06 7.30
C LEU A 511 -11.97 -25.12 7.32
N ASP A 512 -13.09 -25.54 7.90
CA ASP A 512 -14.29 -24.70 7.97
C ASP A 512 -14.04 -23.39 8.71
N PHE A 513 -13.37 -23.46 9.86
CA PHE A 513 -13.01 -22.28 10.62
C PHE A 513 -12.08 -21.33 9.84
N MET A 514 -11.12 -21.87 9.07
CA MET A 514 -10.26 -21.06 8.21
C MET A 514 -11.03 -20.34 7.14
N PHE A 515 -11.89 -21.06 6.43
CA PHE A 515 -12.67 -20.51 5.34
C PHE A 515 -13.68 -19.48 5.88
N GLU A 516 -14.27 -19.69 7.05
CA GLU A 516 -15.09 -18.66 7.72
C GLU A 516 -14.26 -17.41 8.09
N SER A 517 -13.04 -17.60 8.59
CA SER A 517 -12.11 -16.51 8.91
C SER A 517 -11.66 -15.74 7.66
N MET A 518 -11.39 -16.44 6.55
CA MET A 518 -11.08 -15.85 5.25
C MET A 518 -12.25 -15.05 4.71
N ASN A 519 -13.48 -15.60 4.78
CA ASN A 519 -14.68 -14.90 4.36
C ASN A 519 -14.86 -13.60 5.15
N THR A 520 -14.65 -13.66 6.47
CA THR A 520 -14.67 -12.48 7.34
C THR A 520 -13.61 -11.45 6.92
N ALA A 521 -12.38 -11.89 6.63
CA ALA A 521 -11.29 -11.04 6.14
C ALA A 521 -11.63 -10.41 4.78
N GLU A 522 -12.24 -11.15 3.87
CA GLU A 522 -12.67 -10.69 2.54
C GLU A 522 -13.81 -9.66 2.63
N VAL A 523 -14.73 -9.79 3.58
CA VAL A 523 -15.76 -8.75 3.83
C VAL A 523 -15.12 -7.39 4.17
N PHE A 524 -13.96 -7.38 4.84
CA PHE A 524 -13.24 -6.13 5.11
C PHE A 524 -12.75 -5.43 3.82
N CYS A 525 -12.64 -6.11 2.68
CA CYS A 525 -12.38 -5.46 1.38
C CYS A 525 -13.50 -4.50 0.94
N LEU A 526 -14.72 -4.64 1.46
CA LEU A 526 -15.82 -3.72 1.15
C LEU A 526 -15.74 -2.43 1.98
N PHE A 527 -15.06 -2.48 3.12
CA PHE A 527 -15.04 -1.37 4.08
C PHE A 527 -14.43 -0.07 3.52
N PRO A 528 -13.27 -0.07 2.83
CA PRO A 528 -12.72 1.15 2.22
C PRO A 528 -13.65 1.73 1.14
N SER A 529 -14.31 0.88 0.34
CA SER A 529 -15.30 1.31 -0.66
C SER A 529 -16.53 1.96 -0.02
N CYS A 530 -17.03 1.44 1.10
CA CYS A 530 -18.13 2.04 1.86
C CYS A 530 -17.75 3.40 2.47
N ILE A 531 -16.54 3.52 3.04
CA ILE A 531 -16.02 4.80 3.53
C ILE A 531 -15.93 5.82 2.38
N LEU A 532 -15.46 5.39 1.20
CA LEU A 532 -15.36 6.27 0.05
C LEU A 532 -16.72 6.80 -0.39
N ILE A 533 -17.76 5.97 -0.39
CA ILE A 533 -19.14 6.43 -0.65
C ILE A 533 -19.54 7.47 0.37
N GLY A 534 -19.35 7.20 1.67
CA GLY A 534 -19.74 8.13 2.74
C GLY A 534 -19.08 9.51 2.58
N ILE A 535 -17.76 9.53 2.37
CA ILE A 535 -17.00 10.76 2.13
C ILE A 535 -17.44 11.44 0.84
N SER A 536 -17.68 10.67 -0.23
CA SER A 536 -18.09 11.19 -1.53
C SER A 536 -19.48 11.83 -1.47
N ILE A 537 -20.45 11.21 -0.80
CA ILE A 537 -21.79 11.77 -0.60
C ILE A 537 -21.68 13.11 0.12
N ILE A 538 -20.94 13.19 1.22
CA ILE A 538 -20.76 14.42 1.99
C ILE A 538 -20.11 15.51 1.13
N CYS A 539 -19.02 15.18 0.42
CA CYS A 539 -18.31 16.13 -0.43
C CYS A 539 -19.15 16.60 -1.62
N PHE A 540 -19.83 15.70 -2.32
CA PHE A 540 -20.66 16.06 -3.48
C PHE A 540 -21.89 16.86 -3.06
N LEU A 541 -22.57 16.52 -1.97
CA LEU A 541 -23.70 17.31 -1.46
C LEU A 541 -23.26 18.74 -1.12
N ARG A 542 -22.08 18.89 -0.49
CA ARG A 542 -21.52 20.22 -0.18
C ARG A 542 -21.15 20.98 -1.45
N ILE A 543 -20.48 20.35 -2.41
CA ILE A 543 -20.10 20.96 -3.70
C ILE A 543 -21.35 21.39 -4.49
N GLU A 544 -22.37 20.54 -4.56
CA GLU A 544 -23.65 20.83 -5.23
C GLU A 544 -24.42 21.94 -4.53
N TRP A 545 -24.46 21.95 -3.20
CA TRP A 545 -25.12 23.01 -2.46
C TRP A 545 -24.48 24.38 -2.74
N ILE A 546 -23.15 24.45 -2.72
CA ILE A 546 -22.40 25.66 -3.07
C ILE A 546 -22.64 26.04 -4.54
N SER A 547 -22.60 25.07 -5.46
CA SER A 547 -22.80 25.31 -6.90
C SER A 547 -24.21 25.80 -7.22
N LYS A 548 -25.24 25.23 -6.58
CA LYS A 548 -26.64 25.66 -6.68
C LYS A 548 -26.83 27.07 -6.13
N LYS A 549 -26.16 27.40 -5.01
CA LYS A 549 -26.19 28.74 -4.43
C LYS A 549 -25.57 29.77 -5.39
N ILE A 550 -24.40 29.47 -5.96
CA ILE A 550 -23.74 30.31 -6.96
C ILE A 550 -24.63 30.48 -8.21
N TRP A 551 -25.25 29.40 -8.70
CA TRP A 551 -26.16 29.47 -9.84
C TRP A 551 -27.39 30.32 -9.57
N ASN A 552 -27.99 30.19 -8.38
CA ASN A 552 -29.12 31.03 -7.99
C ASN A 552 -28.71 32.51 -7.90
N ASN A 553 -27.52 32.82 -7.38
CA ASN A 553 -27.00 34.19 -7.36
C ASN A 553 -26.81 34.74 -8.78
N LEU A 554 -26.24 33.95 -9.70
CA LEU A 554 -26.09 34.32 -11.12
C LEU A 554 -27.44 34.54 -11.83
N MET A 555 -28.43 33.68 -11.58
CA MET A 555 -29.75 33.77 -12.20
C MET A 555 -30.66 34.85 -11.60
N ASN A 556 -30.36 35.31 -10.38
CA ASN A 556 -31.01 36.45 -9.75
C ASN A 556 -30.35 37.79 -10.13
N CYS A 557 -29.23 37.77 -10.85
CA CYS A 557 -28.59 38.97 -11.37
C CYS A 557 -29.48 39.61 -12.44
N GLN A 558 -29.76 40.92 -12.34
CA GLN A 558 -30.67 41.60 -13.25
C GLN A 558 -30.14 41.51 -14.70
N PRO A 559 -31.01 41.23 -15.70
CA PRO A 559 -30.62 41.12 -17.10
C PRO A 559 -29.89 42.36 -17.62
N GLU A 560 -30.23 43.55 -17.12
CA GLU A 560 -29.55 44.79 -17.49
C GLU A 560 -28.05 44.78 -17.13
N VAL A 561 -27.65 44.12 -16.03
CA VAL A 561 -26.25 44.06 -15.58
C VAL A 561 -25.42 43.11 -16.46
N LEU A 562 -26.00 41.97 -16.83
CA LEU A 562 -25.38 41.01 -17.75
C LEU A 562 -25.31 41.57 -19.19
N ILE A 563 -26.36 42.25 -19.65
CA ILE A 563 -26.40 42.90 -20.97
C ILE A 563 -25.46 44.11 -20.99
N SER A 564 -25.39 44.91 -19.92
CA SER A 564 -24.42 46.01 -19.76
C SER A 564 -22.97 45.50 -19.82
N SER A 565 -22.68 44.42 -19.09
CA SER A 565 -21.34 43.81 -19.09
C SER A 565 -20.98 43.21 -20.44
N ARG A 566 -21.93 42.52 -21.09
CA ARG A 566 -21.78 42.02 -22.46
C ARG A 566 -21.57 43.18 -23.43
N ASN A 567 -22.43 44.19 -23.44
CA ASN A 567 -22.34 45.35 -24.34
C ASN A 567 -21.03 46.11 -24.17
N LYS A 568 -20.53 46.29 -22.94
CA LYS A 568 -19.18 46.86 -22.70
C LYS A 568 -18.05 45.97 -23.23
N LEU A 569 -18.22 44.66 -23.20
CA LEU A 569 -17.25 43.70 -23.72
C LEU A 569 -17.32 43.65 -25.26
N THR A 570 -18.51 43.76 -25.85
CA THR A 570 -18.73 43.92 -27.28
C THR A 570 -18.21 45.27 -27.77
N GLU A 571 -18.44 46.38 -27.03
CA GLU A 571 -17.86 47.70 -27.32
C GLU A 571 -16.33 47.69 -27.21
N ARG A 572 -15.76 46.96 -26.25
CA ARG A 572 -14.30 46.76 -26.17
C ARG A 572 -13.77 45.95 -27.34
N LEU A 573 -14.48 44.90 -27.77
CA LEU A 573 -14.11 44.12 -28.95
C LEU A 573 -14.28 44.95 -30.25
N TYR A 574 -15.31 45.81 -30.31
CA TYR A 574 -15.60 46.73 -31.40
C TYR A 574 -14.54 47.82 -31.53
N TYR A 575 -14.06 48.37 -30.41
CA TYR A 575 -12.98 49.36 -30.38
C TYR A 575 -11.63 48.77 -30.85
N ILE A 576 -11.52 47.45 -30.92
CA ILE A 576 -10.32 46.72 -31.36
C ILE A 576 -10.48 46.18 -32.79
N HIS A 577 -11.71 45.91 -33.26
CA HIS A 577 -11.99 45.34 -34.58
C HIS A 577 -13.21 46.04 -35.23
N GLU A 578 -12.97 46.97 -36.16
CA GLU A 578 -13.99 47.75 -36.86
C GLU A 578 -14.91 46.88 -37.75
N HIS A 579 -16.15 46.60 -37.33
CA HIS A 579 -17.22 46.08 -38.20
C HIS A 579 -18.62 46.54 -37.78
N GLU A 580 -19.53 46.75 -38.75
CA GLU A 580 -20.86 47.32 -38.56
C GLU A 580 -21.84 46.45 -37.75
N LEU A 581 -22.72 47.13 -37.02
CA LEU A 581 -23.56 46.59 -35.95
C LEU A 581 -24.98 46.30 -36.46
N PHE A 582 -25.44 45.05 -36.40
CA PHE A 582 -26.88 44.73 -36.45
C PHE A 582 -27.42 44.64 -35.02
N SER A 583 -28.20 45.63 -34.60
CA SER A 583 -28.88 45.57 -33.30
C SER A 583 -30.11 44.67 -33.42
N GLU A 584 -30.02 43.43 -32.97
CA GLU A 584 -31.22 42.62 -32.73
C GLU A 584 -31.98 43.20 -31.54
N LYS A 585 -33.23 43.62 -31.77
CA LYS A 585 -34.18 43.88 -30.69
C LYS A 585 -34.49 42.55 -30.02
N THR A 586 -34.10 42.40 -28.76
CA THR A 586 -34.53 41.25 -27.95
C THR A 586 -35.34 41.70 -26.74
N THR A 587 -36.30 40.85 -26.42
CA THR A 587 -37.43 41.05 -25.53
C THR A 587 -37.03 40.79 -24.08
N ASN A 588 -37.64 41.53 -23.14
CA ASN A 588 -37.43 41.44 -21.68
C ASN A 588 -37.93 40.13 -21.03
N LYS A 589 -37.87 38.98 -21.72
CA LYS A 589 -38.21 37.70 -21.11
C LYS A 589 -36.96 37.07 -20.51
N VAL A 590 -36.87 37.15 -19.19
CA VAL A 590 -35.92 36.38 -18.37
C VAL A 590 -36.27 34.90 -18.52
N VAL A 591 -35.49 34.18 -19.34
CA VAL A 591 -35.59 32.72 -19.41
C VAL A 591 -34.87 32.15 -18.21
N LYS A 592 -35.63 31.70 -17.20
CA LYS A 592 -35.07 30.96 -16.06
C LYS A 592 -34.61 29.58 -16.54
N VAL A 593 -33.30 29.41 -16.73
CA VAL A 593 -32.73 28.10 -17.04
C VAL A 593 -32.59 27.31 -15.75
N PRO A 594 -33.21 26.11 -15.63
CA PRO A 594 -33.08 25.29 -14.43
C PRO A 594 -31.63 24.84 -14.23
N TYR A 595 -31.18 24.83 -12.98
CA TYR A 595 -29.86 24.33 -12.62
C TYR A 595 -29.73 22.85 -12.96
N ARG A 596 -28.67 22.50 -13.71
CA ARG A 596 -28.35 21.11 -14.03
C ARG A 596 -27.25 20.62 -13.08
N ILE A 597 -27.58 19.64 -12.25
CA ILE A 597 -26.65 18.95 -11.35
C ILE A 597 -25.48 18.39 -12.17
N SER A 598 -24.26 18.85 -11.92
CA SER A 598 -23.06 18.49 -12.70
C SER A 598 -22.26 17.36 -12.05
N SER A 599 -22.34 17.22 -10.72
CA SER A 599 -21.61 16.23 -9.94
C SER A 599 -22.13 14.80 -10.09
N LEU A 600 -23.39 14.63 -10.52
CA LEU A 600 -24.06 13.32 -10.63
C LEU A 600 -23.24 12.34 -11.48
N LYS A 601 -22.63 12.80 -12.58
CA LYS A 601 -21.81 11.96 -13.46
C LYS A 601 -20.57 11.39 -12.75
N ASN A 602 -19.98 12.15 -11.84
CA ASN A 602 -18.79 11.72 -11.10
C ASN A 602 -19.17 10.83 -9.91
N PHE A 603 -20.30 11.12 -9.27
CA PHE A 603 -20.87 10.26 -8.24
C PHE A 603 -21.26 8.88 -8.79
N ILE A 604 -21.88 8.81 -9.97
CA ILE A 604 -22.22 7.55 -10.65
C ILE A 604 -20.95 6.70 -10.91
N LYS A 605 -19.82 7.32 -11.29
CA LYS A 605 -18.56 6.59 -11.48
C LYS A 605 -18.02 5.97 -10.19
N ILE A 606 -18.18 6.64 -9.04
CA ILE A 606 -17.81 6.10 -7.72
C ILE A 606 -18.77 4.97 -7.31
N ILE A 607 -20.06 5.07 -7.63
CA ILE A 607 -21.01 3.96 -7.42
C ILE A 607 -20.59 2.72 -8.22
N PHE A 608 -20.18 2.89 -9.49
CA PHE A 608 -19.68 1.78 -10.30
C PHE A 608 -18.45 1.08 -9.69
N PHE A 609 -17.60 1.80 -8.94
CA PHE A 609 -16.50 1.17 -8.18
C PHE A 609 -17.02 0.16 -7.18
N VAL A 610 -18.05 0.54 -6.43
CA VAL A 610 -18.59 -0.28 -5.35
C VAL A 610 -19.35 -1.47 -5.92
N ILE A 611 -20.10 -1.28 -7.00
CA ILE A 611 -20.72 -2.39 -7.74
C ILE A 611 -19.63 -3.37 -8.22
N PHE A 612 -18.51 -2.87 -8.74
CA PHE A 612 -17.41 -3.72 -9.18
C PHE A 612 -16.74 -4.45 -8.00
N THR A 613 -16.55 -3.78 -6.86
CA THR A 613 -15.98 -4.37 -5.64
C THR A 613 -16.89 -5.46 -5.06
N ILE A 614 -18.20 -5.20 -5.01
CA ILE A 614 -19.21 -6.18 -4.58
C ILE A 614 -19.26 -7.35 -5.56
N GLY A 615 -19.29 -7.07 -6.87
CA GLY A 615 -19.29 -8.10 -7.91
C GLY A 615 -18.06 -9.00 -7.82
N TYR A 616 -16.89 -8.41 -7.53
CA TYR A 616 -15.67 -9.15 -7.26
C TYR A 616 -15.76 -10.00 -5.99
N TYR A 617 -16.22 -9.43 -4.88
CA TYR A 617 -16.41 -10.17 -3.62
C TYR A 617 -17.34 -11.39 -3.83
N VAL A 618 -18.48 -11.18 -4.50
CA VAL A 618 -19.43 -12.24 -4.85
C VAL A 618 -18.76 -13.29 -5.74
N ALA A 619 -17.90 -12.89 -6.67
CA ALA A 619 -17.17 -13.82 -7.54
C ALA A 619 -16.13 -14.65 -6.78
N ILE A 620 -15.34 -14.08 -5.86
CA ILE A 620 -14.39 -14.87 -5.05
C ILE A 620 -15.16 -15.86 -4.19
N VAL A 621 -16.13 -15.37 -3.41
CA VAL A 621 -16.79 -16.17 -2.38
C VAL A 621 -17.56 -17.33 -3.03
N ASN A 622 -18.29 -17.06 -4.12
CA ASN A 622 -19.13 -18.09 -4.72
C ASN A 622 -18.41 -18.99 -5.71
N VAL A 623 -17.31 -18.55 -6.31
CA VAL A 623 -16.57 -19.35 -7.29
C VAL A 623 -15.31 -19.92 -6.66
N SER A 624 -14.38 -19.07 -6.23
CA SER A 624 -13.03 -19.52 -5.85
C SER A 624 -13.00 -20.20 -4.49
N HIS A 625 -13.67 -19.59 -3.51
CA HIS A 625 -13.66 -20.04 -2.14
C HIS A 625 -14.45 -21.34 -1.99
N SER A 626 -15.67 -21.39 -2.55
CA SER A 626 -16.50 -22.59 -2.56
C SER A 626 -15.82 -23.76 -3.26
N ILE A 627 -15.19 -23.54 -4.42
CA ILE A 627 -14.44 -24.56 -5.14
C ILE A 627 -13.25 -24.99 -4.29
N MET A 628 -12.43 -24.07 -3.79
CA MET A 628 -11.24 -24.40 -3.00
C MET A 628 -11.59 -25.17 -1.71
N GLN A 629 -12.60 -24.74 -0.97
CA GLN A 629 -13.08 -25.46 0.23
C GLN A 629 -13.58 -26.86 -0.14
N THR A 630 -14.38 -26.97 -1.20
CA THR A 630 -14.89 -28.26 -1.67
C THR A 630 -13.75 -29.18 -2.08
N THR A 631 -12.82 -28.73 -2.91
CA THR A 631 -11.66 -29.49 -3.38
C THR A 631 -10.78 -29.98 -2.22
N LEU A 632 -10.55 -29.16 -1.20
CA LEU A 632 -9.73 -29.55 -0.04
C LEU A 632 -10.43 -30.56 0.86
N LYS A 633 -11.71 -30.35 1.18
CA LYS A 633 -12.49 -31.35 1.93
C LYS A 633 -12.54 -32.68 1.18
N ASN A 634 -12.62 -32.58 -0.14
CA ASN A 634 -12.62 -33.71 -1.04
C ASN A 634 -11.27 -34.45 -1.04
N GLU A 635 -10.15 -33.73 -1.02
CA GLU A 635 -8.81 -34.31 -0.85
C GLU A 635 -8.65 -35.05 0.48
N ILE A 636 -9.09 -34.44 1.59
CA ILE A 636 -9.04 -35.07 2.92
C ILE A 636 -9.80 -36.40 2.93
N LYS A 637 -11.03 -36.40 2.40
CA LYS A 637 -11.88 -37.60 2.32
C LYS A 637 -11.22 -38.68 1.47
N ASN A 638 -10.69 -38.31 0.32
CA ASN A 638 -10.01 -39.23 -0.59
C ASN A 638 -8.75 -39.83 -0.02
N ALA A 639 -7.89 -39.02 0.59
CA ALA A 639 -6.67 -39.50 1.22
C ALA A 639 -7.01 -40.51 2.33
N ASN A 640 -8.07 -40.25 3.11
CA ASN A 640 -8.55 -41.19 4.11
C ASN A 640 -9.11 -42.49 3.49
N PHE A 641 -9.95 -42.41 2.46
CA PHE A 641 -10.48 -43.59 1.77
C PHE A 641 -9.36 -44.40 1.11
N GLY A 642 -8.37 -43.74 0.51
CA GLY A 642 -7.14 -44.36 0.01
C GLY A 642 -6.39 -45.12 1.11
N GLY A 643 -6.18 -44.48 2.26
CA GLY A 643 -5.57 -45.11 3.44
C GLY A 643 -6.37 -46.32 3.94
N MET A 644 -7.70 -46.24 3.98
CA MET A 644 -8.58 -47.34 4.36
C MET A 644 -8.52 -48.51 3.36
N ARG A 645 -8.54 -48.24 2.05
CA ARG A 645 -8.40 -49.28 1.02
C ARG A 645 -7.06 -50.00 1.15
N ARG A 646 -5.97 -49.23 1.30
CA ARG A 646 -4.64 -49.81 1.48
C ARG A 646 -4.56 -50.66 2.75
N MET A 647 -5.17 -50.22 3.87
CA MET A 647 -5.27 -51.01 5.10
C MET A 647 -6.10 -52.30 4.92
N LEU A 648 -7.20 -52.24 4.16
CA LEU A 648 -8.10 -53.37 3.98
C LEU A 648 -7.53 -54.49 3.11
N ALA A 649 -6.58 -54.22 2.22
CA ALA A 649 -5.92 -55.25 1.42
C ALA A 649 -5.25 -56.35 2.30
N PRO A 650 -4.24 -56.03 3.16
CA PRO A 650 -3.61 -57.04 4.01
C PRO A 650 -4.57 -57.61 5.08
N LEU A 651 -5.55 -56.83 5.55
CA LEU A 651 -6.52 -57.31 6.54
C LEU A 651 -7.52 -58.31 5.95
N THR A 652 -8.03 -58.05 4.74
CA THR A 652 -8.94 -58.97 4.04
C THR A 652 -8.18 -60.24 3.66
N LEU A 653 -6.95 -60.12 3.16
CA LEU A 653 -6.06 -61.25 2.91
C LEU A 653 -5.86 -62.14 4.15
N PHE A 654 -5.58 -61.53 5.32
CA PHE A 654 -5.42 -62.25 6.57
C PHE A 654 -6.66 -63.12 6.88
N TRP A 655 -7.85 -62.53 6.85
CA TRP A 655 -9.08 -63.26 7.14
C TRP A 655 -9.49 -64.26 6.06
N THR A 656 -9.21 -64.00 4.78
CA THR A 656 -9.47 -64.95 3.69
C THR A 656 -8.61 -66.19 3.82
N ARG A 657 -7.31 -66.04 4.09
CA ARG A 657 -6.42 -67.19 4.33
C ARG A 657 -6.92 -68.02 5.50
N ASP A 658 -7.32 -67.33 6.56
CA ASP A 658 -7.79 -68.02 7.76
C ASP A 658 -9.11 -68.77 7.54
N ALA A 659 -10.04 -68.16 6.80
CA ALA A 659 -11.28 -68.81 6.40
C ALA A 659 -11.01 -70.06 5.55
N ILE A 660 -10.10 -69.97 4.56
CA ILE A 660 -9.70 -71.12 3.73
C ILE A 660 -9.13 -72.25 4.60
N LEU A 661 -8.20 -71.94 5.50
CA LEU A 661 -7.56 -72.92 6.39
C LEU A 661 -8.58 -73.59 7.32
N ASN A 662 -9.54 -72.82 7.84
CA ASN A 662 -10.62 -73.32 8.68
C ASN A 662 -11.53 -74.31 7.93
N GLU A 663 -11.90 -74.05 6.67
CA GLU A 663 -12.74 -74.99 5.89
C GLU A 663 -12.05 -76.33 5.61
N VAL A 664 -10.72 -76.33 5.51
CA VAL A 664 -9.93 -77.55 5.27
C VAL A 664 -9.42 -78.21 6.55
N ASN A 665 -9.84 -77.72 7.73
CA ASN A 665 -9.39 -78.20 9.05
C ASN A 665 -7.86 -78.17 9.25
N LEU A 666 -7.18 -77.17 8.69
CA LEU A 666 -5.77 -76.92 8.93
C LEU A 666 -5.58 -75.94 10.09
N PRO A 667 -4.37 -75.90 10.70
CA PRO A 667 -4.02 -74.87 11.68
C PRO A 667 -4.38 -73.47 11.16
N ASN A 668 -5.20 -72.78 11.94
CA ASN A 668 -5.74 -71.47 11.63
C ASN A 668 -5.70 -70.59 12.89
N TYR A 669 -5.97 -69.31 12.74
CA TYR A 669 -6.00 -68.30 13.77
C TYR A 669 -6.94 -68.68 14.92
N MET A 670 -8.13 -69.23 14.65
CA MET A 670 -9.08 -69.63 15.69
C MET A 670 -8.54 -70.79 16.54
N VAL A 671 -7.74 -71.69 15.95
CA VAL A 671 -7.04 -72.75 16.68
C VAL A 671 -5.90 -72.18 17.53
N ILE A 672 -5.21 -71.14 17.03
CA ILE A 672 -4.13 -70.45 17.75
C ILE A 672 -4.70 -69.59 18.90
N MET A 673 -5.91 -69.04 18.72
CA MET A 673 -6.57 -68.10 19.64
C MET A 673 -7.95 -68.62 20.12
N PRO A 674 -8.05 -69.81 20.74
CA PRO A 674 -9.32 -70.46 21.03
C PRO A 674 -10.13 -69.81 22.15
N THR A 675 -9.50 -69.01 23.01
CA THR A 675 -10.16 -68.34 24.14
C THR A 675 -10.77 -66.98 23.79
N TYR A 676 -10.80 -66.63 22.50
CA TYR A 676 -11.23 -65.30 22.06
C TYR A 676 -12.58 -65.33 21.33
N ASP A 677 -13.48 -64.45 21.77
CA ASP A 677 -14.82 -64.25 21.23
C ASP A 677 -14.76 -63.42 19.93
N ILE A 678 -14.27 -64.02 18.85
CA ILE A 678 -14.41 -63.49 17.49
C ILE A 678 -15.50 -64.27 16.77
N SER A 679 -16.23 -63.58 15.90
CA SER A 679 -16.93 -64.18 14.77
C SER A 679 -16.06 -65.24 14.07
N SER A 680 -16.69 -66.23 13.43
CA SER A 680 -15.95 -67.19 12.61
C SER A 680 -15.10 -66.49 11.54
N SER A 681 -13.96 -67.06 11.16
CA SER A 681 -13.06 -66.48 10.15
C SER A 681 -13.77 -66.21 8.81
N SER A 682 -14.73 -67.06 8.44
CA SER A 682 -15.62 -66.83 7.29
C SER A 682 -16.47 -65.57 7.45
N ASN A 683 -17.04 -65.33 8.64
CA ASN A 683 -17.86 -64.14 8.89
C ASN A 683 -16.99 -62.88 8.86
N GLU A 684 -15.79 -62.91 9.47
CA GLU A 684 -14.83 -61.81 9.39
C GLU A 684 -14.42 -61.52 7.94
N MET A 685 -14.07 -62.56 7.16
CA MET A 685 -13.76 -62.41 5.74
C MET A 685 -14.89 -61.70 4.98
N MET A 686 -16.12 -62.19 5.10
CA MET A 686 -17.27 -61.59 4.41
C MET A 686 -17.54 -60.16 4.87
N MET A 687 -17.37 -59.88 6.17
CA MET A 687 -17.48 -58.53 6.71
C MET A 687 -16.41 -57.60 6.12
N ARG A 688 -15.15 -58.04 6.01
CA ARG A 688 -14.07 -57.21 5.43
C ARG A 688 -14.27 -56.98 3.94
N ILE A 689 -14.72 -57.97 3.19
CA ILE A 689 -15.10 -57.80 1.78
C ILE A 689 -16.25 -56.79 1.65
N SER A 690 -17.26 -56.87 2.52
CA SER A 690 -18.36 -55.88 2.53
C SER A 690 -17.87 -54.46 2.84
N GLN A 691 -17.00 -54.31 3.85
CA GLN A 691 -16.38 -53.02 4.19
C GLN A 691 -15.56 -52.46 3.03
N TYR A 692 -14.80 -53.32 2.33
CA TYR A 692 -14.02 -52.92 1.16
C TYR A 692 -14.91 -52.45 0.01
N LYS A 693 -15.99 -53.19 -0.29
CA LYS A 693 -16.99 -52.81 -1.31
C LYS A 693 -17.67 -51.49 -0.96
N GLU A 694 -17.96 -51.24 0.31
CA GLU A 694 -18.57 -49.99 0.78
C GLU A 694 -17.63 -48.80 0.59
N ILE A 695 -16.38 -48.91 1.04
CA ILE A 695 -15.37 -47.85 0.87
C ILE A 695 -15.09 -47.58 -0.62
N GLU A 696 -15.04 -48.62 -1.45
CA GLU A 696 -14.87 -48.42 -2.89
C GLU A 696 -16.07 -47.70 -3.50
N LYS A 697 -17.30 -48.07 -3.13
CA LYS A 697 -18.50 -47.35 -3.57
C LYS A 697 -18.45 -45.87 -3.19
N LEU A 698 -18.02 -45.55 -1.96
CA LEU A 698 -17.84 -44.17 -1.52
C LEU A 698 -16.78 -43.43 -2.35
N SER A 699 -15.64 -44.09 -2.65
CA SER A 699 -14.58 -43.52 -3.49
C SER A 699 -15.01 -43.30 -4.95
N ILE A 700 -15.85 -44.17 -5.50
CA ILE A 700 -16.37 -44.03 -6.88
C ILE A 700 -17.38 -42.90 -6.96
N ASN A 701 -18.35 -42.86 -6.04
CA ASN A 701 -19.35 -41.80 -5.99
C ASN A 701 -18.67 -40.43 -5.92
N PHE A 702 -17.66 -40.32 -5.07
CA PHE A 702 -16.80 -39.16 -4.99
C PHE A 702 -16.16 -38.79 -6.34
N SER A 703 -15.59 -39.78 -7.04
CA SER A 703 -14.89 -39.56 -8.32
C SER A 703 -15.85 -39.08 -9.42
N ILE A 704 -17.09 -39.57 -9.39
CA ILE A 704 -18.16 -39.15 -10.30
C ILE A 704 -18.61 -37.72 -10.00
N GLU A 705 -18.74 -37.34 -8.72
CA GLU A 705 -19.08 -35.97 -8.31
C GLU A 705 -18.03 -34.95 -8.79
N MET A 706 -16.73 -35.28 -8.68
CA MET A 706 -15.66 -34.43 -9.20
C MET A 706 -15.74 -34.24 -10.72
N ASN A 707 -16.14 -35.28 -11.47
CA ASN A 707 -16.30 -35.20 -12.93
C ASN A 707 -17.43 -34.25 -13.35
N GLN A 708 -18.55 -34.27 -12.61
CA GLN A 708 -19.68 -33.38 -12.88
C GLN A 708 -19.31 -31.90 -12.70
N ASN A 709 -18.26 -31.62 -11.94
CA ASN A 709 -17.78 -30.26 -11.65
C ASN A 709 -16.72 -29.74 -12.66
N ASN A 710 -16.41 -30.48 -13.74
CA ASN A 710 -15.43 -30.10 -14.78
C ASN A 710 -13.99 -29.87 -14.28
N ASP A 711 -13.63 -30.41 -13.11
CA ASP A 711 -12.24 -30.43 -12.68
C ASP A 711 -11.44 -31.37 -13.61
N ARG A 712 -10.22 -30.96 -13.99
CA ARG A 712 -9.33 -31.70 -14.91
C ARG A 712 -8.82 -33.02 -14.29
N VAL A 713 -9.70 -33.98 -14.07
CA VAL A 713 -9.44 -35.24 -13.35
C VAL A 713 -9.26 -36.43 -14.31
N ASP A 714 -9.02 -36.16 -15.61
CA ASP A 714 -8.96 -37.19 -16.65
C ASP A 714 -7.88 -38.26 -16.36
N GLU A 715 -6.73 -37.87 -15.83
CA GLU A 715 -5.67 -38.83 -15.47
C GLU A 715 -6.08 -39.72 -14.31
N TYR A 716 -6.64 -39.16 -13.24
CA TYR A 716 -7.13 -39.94 -12.11
C TYR A 716 -8.32 -40.84 -12.50
N GLN A 717 -9.20 -40.40 -13.38
CA GLN A 717 -10.26 -41.26 -13.95
C GLN A 717 -9.69 -42.38 -14.80
N ASN A 718 -8.70 -42.09 -15.65
CA ASN A 718 -8.02 -43.11 -16.43
C ASN A 718 -7.29 -44.13 -15.54
N LEU A 719 -6.77 -43.69 -14.39
CA LEU A 719 -6.18 -44.58 -13.39
C LEU A 719 -7.25 -45.47 -12.73
N MET A 720 -8.38 -44.89 -12.33
CA MET A 720 -9.42 -45.59 -11.58
C MET A 720 -10.26 -46.51 -12.46
N PHE A 721 -10.63 -46.07 -13.66
CA PHE A 721 -11.62 -46.72 -14.54
C PHE A 721 -11.09 -47.04 -15.95
N GLY A 722 -9.96 -46.44 -16.35
CA GLY A 722 -9.40 -46.56 -17.69
C GLY A 722 -8.19 -47.49 -17.75
N ASP A 723 -7.30 -47.25 -18.70
CA ASP A 723 -6.04 -47.99 -18.81
C ASP A 723 -5.04 -47.48 -17.78
N ALA A 724 -5.15 -48.00 -16.54
CA ALA A 724 -4.28 -47.60 -15.43
C ALA A 724 -2.81 -47.82 -15.77
N CYS A 725 -2.47 -48.74 -16.66
CA CYS A 725 -1.09 -49.05 -17.04
C CYS A 725 -0.40 -47.96 -17.86
N LYS A 726 -1.15 -46.99 -18.41
CA LYS A 726 -0.55 -45.79 -19.01
C LYS A 726 0.05 -44.86 -17.96
N ILE A 727 -0.44 -44.95 -16.73
CA ILE A 727 -0.08 -44.07 -15.61
C ILE A 727 0.81 -44.83 -14.61
N LEU A 728 0.44 -46.08 -14.32
CA LEU A 728 1.18 -47.02 -13.50
C LEU A 728 2.37 -47.56 -14.30
N ASN A 729 3.55 -47.00 -14.07
CA ASN A 729 4.81 -47.50 -14.63
C ASN A 729 5.27 -48.79 -13.91
N ILE A 730 4.41 -49.81 -13.87
CA ILE A 730 4.62 -51.09 -13.18
C ILE A 730 5.03 -52.14 -14.21
N GLU A 731 6.11 -52.87 -13.93
CA GLU A 731 6.52 -54.02 -14.75
C GLU A 731 5.38 -55.05 -14.85
N LYS A 732 5.07 -55.50 -16.07
CA LYS A 732 3.97 -56.43 -16.38
C LYS A 732 2.56 -55.91 -16.02
N CYS A 733 2.32 -54.60 -16.12
CA CYS A 733 0.97 -54.05 -15.88
C CYS A 733 -0.08 -54.52 -16.93
N SER A 734 0.29 -54.64 -18.21
CA SER A 734 -0.67 -55.00 -19.28
C SER A 734 -1.42 -56.33 -19.06
N PRO A 735 -0.80 -57.43 -18.58
CA PRO A 735 -1.52 -58.66 -18.21
C PRO A 735 -2.14 -58.66 -16.80
N SER A 736 -2.12 -57.54 -16.08
CA SER A 736 -2.51 -57.51 -14.66
C SER A 736 -3.99 -57.18 -14.41
N LEU A 737 -4.44 -57.45 -13.18
CA LEU A 737 -5.80 -57.16 -12.69
C LEU A 737 -6.22 -55.69 -12.89
N VAL A 738 -5.27 -54.74 -12.85
CA VAL A 738 -5.56 -53.30 -12.90
C VAL A 738 -5.47 -52.70 -14.31
N SER A 739 -5.21 -53.50 -15.33
CA SER A 739 -5.12 -53.05 -16.74
C SER A 739 -6.39 -52.35 -17.26
N LYS A 740 -7.53 -52.58 -16.60
CA LYS A 740 -8.82 -51.94 -16.89
C LYS A 740 -9.27 -50.97 -15.78
N GLY A 741 -8.32 -50.48 -14.99
CA GLY A 741 -8.57 -49.56 -13.88
C GLY A 741 -8.41 -50.22 -12.51
N ILE A 742 -8.05 -49.43 -11.51
CA ILE A 742 -7.91 -49.89 -10.12
C ILE A 742 -9.24 -50.43 -9.57
N ASP A 743 -10.38 -49.81 -9.88
CA ASP A 743 -11.70 -50.28 -9.42
C ASP A 743 -12.04 -51.67 -10.00
N SER A 744 -11.83 -51.84 -11.31
CA SER A 744 -12.01 -53.13 -12.00
C SER A 744 -11.11 -54.21 -11.38
N GLY A 745 -9.85 -53.87 -11.12
CA GLY A 745 -8.88 -54.77 -10.50
C GLY A 745 -9.27 -55.15 -9.08
N LEU A 746 -9.77 -54.19 -8.28
CA LEU A 746 -10.25 -54.44 -6.93
C LEU A 746 -11.48 -55.35 -6.92
N LYS A 747 -12.47 -55.08 -7.77
CA LYS A 747 -13.67 -55.94 -7.91
C LYS A 747 -13.30 -57.36 -8.29
N LEU A 748 -12.33 -57.52 -9.20
CA LEU A 748 -11.83 -58.82 -9.59
C LEU A 748 -11.11 -59.50 -8.43
N TYR A 749 -10.21 -58.80 -7.73
CA TYR A 749 -9.55 -59.30 -6.52
C TYR A 749 -10.54 -59.81 -5.47
N LEU A 750 -11.54 -59.01 -5.11
CA LEU A 750 -12.55 -59.41 -4.11
C LEU A 750 -13.36 -60.63 -4.56
N ARG A 751 -13.63 -60.75 -5.86
CA ARG A 751 -14.31 -61.91 -6.45
C ARG A 751 -13.44 -63.16 -6.42
N GLU A 752 -12.15 -63.03 -6.72
CA GLU A 752 -11.19 -64.13 -6.63
C GLU A 752 -11.05 -64.64 -5.19
N LEU A 753 -11.02 -63.75 -4.19
CA LEU A 753 -11.03 -64.17 -2.78
C LEU A 753 -12.27 -65.01 -2.43
N GLU A 754 -13.46 -64.58 -2.85
CA GLU A 754 -14.72 -65.31 -2.66
C GLU A 754 -14.69 -66.67 -3.39
N TYR A 755 -14.14 -66.69 -4.62
CA TYR A 755 -14.01 -67.89 -5.44
C TYR A 755 -13.08 -68.93 -4.78
N TYR A 756 -11.88 -68.55 -4.37
CA TYR A 756 -10.94 -69.47 -3.72
C TYR A 756 -11.45 -69.99 -2.39
N TYR A 757 -12.16 -69.16 -1.61
CA TYR A 757 -12.86 -69.64 -0.42
C TYR A 757 -13.94 -70.69 -0.76
N SER A 758 -14.73 -70.48 -1.83
CA SER A 758 -15.73 -71.46 -2.27
C SER A 758 -15.11 -72.78 -2.77
N LEU A 759 -13.95 -72.73 -3.42
CA LEU A 759 -13.20 -73.93 -3.83
C LEU A 759 -12.64 -74.69 -2.63
N ALA A 760 -12.16 -73.98 -1.61
CA ALA A 760 -11.66 -74.58 -0.38
C ALA A 760 -12.72 -75.42 0.34
N LYS A 761 -14.00 -75.01 0.30
CA LYS A 761 -15.13 -75.81 0.81
C LYS A 761 -15.25 -77.17 0.13
N ASN A 762 -14.88 -77.24 -1.15
CA ASN A 762 -14.87 -78.47 -1.96
C ASN A 762 -13.53 -79.23 -1.85
N LYS A 763 -12.58 -78.76 -1.04
CA LYS A 763 -11.30 -79.38 -0.66
C LYS A 763 -10.30 -79.71 -1.77
N MET A 764 -10.50 -79.24 -3.01
CA MET A 764 -9.64 -79.67 -4.13
C MET A 764 -8.39 -78.79 -4.32
N GLU A 765 -8.42 -77.48 -4.00
CA GLU A 765 -7.38 -76.53 -4.46
C GLU A 765 -6.96 -75.44 -3.44
N TYR A 766 -7.06 -75.71 -2.13
CA TYR A 766 -6.83 -74.66 -1.11
C TYR A 766 -5.42 -74.03 -1.15
N LYS A 767 -4.38 -74.78 -1.53
CA LYS A 767 -2.99 -74.29 -1.58
C LYS A 767 -2.81 -73.21 -2.64
N GLU A 768 -3.38 -73.45 -3.82
CA GLU A 768 -3.40 -72.48 -4.91
C GLU A 768 -4.17 -71.24 -4.50
N GLY A 769 -5.34 -71.42 -3.86
CA GLY A 769 -6.12 -70.30 -3.33
C GLY A 769 -5.37 -69.41 -2.33
N ILE A 770 -4.55 -69.98 -1.44
CA ILE A 770 -3.71 -69.20 -0.51
C ILE A 770 -2.64 -68.41 -1.27
N ILE A 771 -1.91 -69.07 -2.18
CA ILE A 771 -0.81 -68.45 -2.93
C ILE A 771 -1.32 -67.32 -3.83
N GLU A 772 -2.37 -67.57 -4.62
CA GLU A 772 -2.94 -66.60 -5.55
C GLU A 772 -3.55 -65.40 -4.81
N SER A 773 -4.25 -65.63 -3.69
CA SER A 773 -4.81 -64.54 -2.87
C SER A 773 -3.72 -63.57 -2.38
N GLU A 774 -2.55 -64.09 -1.99
CA GLU A 774 -1.41 -63.27 -1.55
C GLU A 774 -0.78 -62.50 -2.71
N ILE A 775 -0.57 -63.14 -3.86
CA ILE A 775 -0.02 -62.49 -5.06
C ILE A 775 -0.91 -61.33 -5.47
N TYR A 776 -2.23 -61.53 -5.52
CA TYR A 776 -3.17 -60.48 -5.89
C TYR A 776 -3.23 -59.36 -4.85
N SER A 777 -3.16 -59.68 -3.55
CA SER A 777 -3.13 -58.67 -2.49
C SER A 777 -1.92 -57.73 -2.63
N ILE A 778 -0.72 -58.29 -2.87
CA ILE A 778 0.51 -57.48 -3.05
C ILE A 778 0.39 -56.59 -4.28
N PHE A 779 -0.19 -57.12 -5.37
CA PHE A 779 -0.37 -56.37 -6.60
C PHE A 779 -1.33 -55.18 -6.41
N ILE A 780 -2.49 -55.44 -5.80
CA ILE A 780 -3.51 -54.44 -5.49
C ILE A 780 -2.99 -53.37 -4.53
N GLU A 781 -2.23 -53.76 -3.51
CA GLU A 781 -1.59 -52.84 -2.58
C GLU A 781 -0.69 -51.82 -3.29
N LYS A 782 0.19 -52.29 -4.19
CA LYS A 782 1.11 -51.43 -4.96
C LYS A 782 0.35 -50.41 -5.81
N SER A 783 -0.77 -50.81 -6.41
CA SER A 783 -1.61 -49.90 -7.20
C SER A 783 -2.21 -48.77 -6.36
N PHE A 784 -2.58 -49.03 -5.10
CA PHE A 784 -3.12 -48.00 -4.22
C PHE A 784 -2.09 -46.95 -3.79
N VAL A 785 -0.83 -47.32 -3.61
CA VAL A 785 0.26 -46.38 -3.28
C VAL A 785 0.35 -45.27 -4.34
N ILE A 786 0.31 -45.65 -5.61
CA ILE A 786 0.44 -44.72 -6.73
C ILE A 786 -0.84 -43.87 -6.90
N SER A 787 -2.02 -44.45 -6.62
CA SER A 787 -3.27 -43.70 -6.63
C SER A 787 -3.33 -42.59 -5.59
N MET A 788 -2.72 -42.81 -4.42
CA MET A 788 -2.69 -41.83 -3.34
C MET A 788 -1.71 -40.69 -3.58
N SER A 789 -0.65 -40.91 -4.38
CA SER A 789 0.34 -39.87 -4.70
C SER A 789 -0.09 -38.93 -5.83
N LEU A 790 -0.98 -39.36 -6.73
CA LEU A 790 -1.40 -38.55 -7.89
C LEU A 790 -2.47 -37.51 -7.57
N PHE A 791 -3.28 -37.75 -6.53
CA PHE A 791 -4.40 -36.86 -6.20
C PHE A 791 -3.95 -35.48 -5.66
N PRO A 792 -2.93 -35.39 -4.77
CA PRO A 792 -2.39 -34.10 -4.32
C PRO A 792 -1.81 -33.23 -5.45
N ASP A 793 -1.25 -33.86 -6.50
CA ASP A 793 -0.69 -33.13 -7.64
C ASP A 793 -1.79 -32.41 -8.43
N ILE A 794 -2.95 -33.07 -8.62
CA ILE A 794 -4.12 -32.52 -9.31
C ILE A 794 -4.76 -31.38 -8.51
N THR A 795 -4.86 -31.50 -7.18
CA THR A 795 -5.42 -30.42 -6.34
C THR A 795 -4.46 -29.23 -6.23
N SER A 796 -3.16 -29.46 -6.27
CA SER A 796 -2.15 -28.39 -6.28
C SER A 796 -2.26 -27.49 -7.51
N GLU A 797 -2.58 -28.04 -8.69
CA GLU A 797 -2.76 -27.26 -9.93
C GLU A 797 -4.03 -26.38 -9.88
N ILE A 798 -5.12 -26.89 -9.30
CA ILE A 798 -6.39 -26.13 -9.15
C ILE A 798 -6.21 -24.98 -8.15
N SER A 799 -5.33 -25.14 -7.15
CA SER A 799 -5.09 -24.14 -6.10
C SER A 799 -4.24 -22.93 -6.55
N GLN A 800 -3.60 -22.96 -7.73
CA GLN A 800 -2.58 -21.97 -8.08
C GLN A 800 -3.07 -20.77 -8.90
N GLN A 801 -2.93 -19.59 -8.26
CA GLN A 801 -2.42 -18.32 -8.82
C GLN A 801 -3.33 -17.49 -9.75
N LEU A 802 -4.18 -18.08 -10.58
CA LEU A 802 -4.88 -17.32 -11.63
C LEU A 802 -5.85 -16.25 -11.08
N ILE A 803 -6.62 -16.57 -10.04
CA ILE A 803 -7.71 -15.71 -9.58
C ILE A 803 -7.17 -14.50 -8.78
N ALA A 804 -6.16 -14.71 -7.93
CA ALA A 804 -5.53 -13.64 -7.17
C ALA A 804 -4.76 -12.66 -8.07
N ILE A 805 -4.03 -13.18 -9.07
CA ILE A 805 -3.29 -12.35 -10.04
C ILE A 805 -4.26 -11.53 -10.90
N ILE A 806 -5.34 -12.16 -11.39
CA ILE A 806 -6.38 -11.47 -12.16
C ILE A 806 -7.01 -10.34 -11.33
N TYR A 807 -7.26 -10.56 -10.05
CA TYR A 807 -7.81 -9.52 -9.20
C TYR A 807 -6.88 -8.32 -8.99
N ILE A 808 -5.62 -8.58 -8.63
CA ILE A 808 -4.62 -7.53 -8.44
C ILE A 808 -4.50 -6.72 -9.73
N LEU A 809 -4.48 -7.39 -10.89
CA LEU A 809 -4.40 -6.75 -12.19
C LEU A 809 -5.64 -5.88 -12.47
N ILE A 810 -6.85 -6.38 -12.18
CA ILE A 810 -8.10 -5.61 -12.32
C ILE A 810 -8.13 -4.40 -11.37
N LEU A 811 -7.67 -4.53 -10.12
CA LEU A 811 -7.58 -3.44 -9.16
C LEU A 811 -6.63 -2.34 -9.61
N VAL A 812 -5.46 -2.74 -10.13
CA VAL A 812 -4.45 -1.82 -10.67
C VAL A 812 -5.00 -1.10 -11.90
N VAL A 813 -5.62 -1.83 -12.84
CA VAL A 813 -6.24 -1.25 -14.03
C VAL A 813 -7.37 -0.28 -13.64
N TYR A 814 -8.22 -0.67 -12.70
CA TYR A 814 -9.31 0.18 -12.20
C TYR A 814 -8.79 1.47 -11.56
N TYR A 815 -7.74 1.38 -10.74
CA TYR A 815 -7.12 2.54 -10.11
C TYR A 815 -6.57 3.54 -11.13
N PHE A 816 -5.76 3.03 -12.07
CA PHE A 816 -5.10 3.85 -13.06
C PHE A 816 -6.09 4.46 -14.05
N MET A 817 -7.09 3.69 -14.51
CA MET A 817 -8.03 4.14 -15.54
C MET A 817 -9.19 4.97 -14.99
N VAL A 818 -9.75 4.59 -13.84
CA VAL A 818 -11.01 5.19 -13.36
C VAL A 818 -10.75 6.23 -12.28
N MET A 819 -10.05 5.88 -11.21
CA MET A 819 -9.93 6.74 -10.01
C MET A 819 -8.96 7.90 -10.19
N LYS A 820 -7.77 7.66 -10.75
CA LYS A 820 -6.80 8.73 -11.03
C LYS A 820 -7.35 9.75 -12.03
N LYS A 821 -8.12 9.28 -13.02
CA LYS A 821 -8.73 10.13 -14.04
C LYS A 821 -9.90 10.92 -13.49
N THR A 822 -10.84 10.29 -12.75
CA THR A 822 -11.96 11.00 -12.12
C THR A 822 -11.52 12.04 -11.08
N ALA A 823 -10.55 11.71 -10.22
CA ALA A 823 -10.06 12.67 -9.24
C ALA A 823 -9.41 13.91 -9.91
N LYS A 824 -8.65 13.71 -10.99
CA LYS A 824 -8.10 14.81 -11.80
C LYS A 824 -9.18 15.61 -12.51
N ASP A 825 -10.19 14.94 -13.10
CA ASP A 825 -11.30 15.59 -13.79
C ASP A 825 -12.14 16.46 -12.84
N ILE A 826 -12.36 16.01 -11.60
CA ILE A 826 -13.09 16.77 -10.57
C ILE A 826 -12.33 18.03 -10.18
N VAL A 827 -11.03 17.90 -9.87
CA VAL A 827 -10.18 19.04 -9.50
C VAL A 827 -10.10 20.05 -10.64
N SER A 828 -9.85 19.59 -11.87
CA SER A 828 -9.74 20.48 -13.04
C SER A 828 -11.06 21.19 -13.35
N ASN A 829 -12.21 20.51 -13.26
CA ASN A 829 -13.50 21.16 -13.50
C ASN A 829 -13.82 22.21 -12.44
N LEU A 830 -13.52 21.96 -11.17
CA LEU A 830 -13.73 22.92 -10.10
C LEU A 830 -12.80 24.13 -10.23
N GLU A 831 -11.52 23.92 -10.58
CA GLU A 831 -10.58 25.02 -10.86
C GLU A 831 -11.05 25.89 -12.03
N LYS A 832 -11.59 25.30 -13.10
CA LYS A 832 -12.19 26.06 -14.22
C LYS A 832 -13.41 26.87 -13.80
N HIS A 833 -14.28 26.33 -12.94
CA HIS A 833 -15.46 27.06 -12.45
C HIS A 833 -15.05 28.21 -11.52
N VAL A 834 -14.04 28.01 -10.68
CA VAL A 834 -13.45 29.06 -9.83
C VAL A 834 -12.88 30.19 -10.69
N GLN A 835 -12.11 29.87 -11.74
CA GLN A 835 -11.55 30.87 -12.65
C GLN A 835 -12.64 31.71 -13.33
N VAL A 836 -13.71 31.08 -13.82
CA VAL A 836 -14.84 31.80 -14.43
C VAL A 836 -15.51 32.75 -13.43
N LEU A 837 -15.72 32.33 -12.18
CA LEU A 837 -16.37 33.15 -11.15
C LEU A 837 -15.52 34.32 -10.65
N THR A 838 -14.20 34.14 -10.53
CA THR A 838 -13.28 35.23 -10.15
C THR A 838 -13.29 36.38 -11.16
N VAL A 839 -13.56 36.10 -12.44
CA VAL A 839 -13.69 37.12 -13.49
C VAL A 839 -14.93 37.99 -13.26
N PHE A 840 -16.06 37.41 -12.86
CA PHE A 840 -17.29 38.17 -12.59
C PHE A 840 -17.18 39.04 -11.33
N GLN A 841 -16.55 38.55 -10.27
CA GLN A 841 -16.35 39.32 -9.02
C GLN A 841 -15.37 40.49 -9.15
N SER A 842 -14.37 40.38 -10.04
CA SER A 842 -13.42 41.48 -10.28
C SER A 842 -14.07 42.72 -10.92
N ASN A 843 -15.19 42.55 -11.61
CA ASN A 843 -15.91 43.63 -12.30
C ASN A 843 -16.95 44.33 -11.41
N GLU A 844 -17.56 43.66 -10.43
CA GLU A 844 -18.47 44.29 -9.46
C GLU A 844 -17.75 45.32 -8.57
N LYS A 845 -16.50 45.04 -8.17
CA LYS A 845 -15.67 46.00 -7.41
C LYS A 845 -15.38 47.30 -8.17
N GLN A 846 -15.37 47.29 -9.51
CA GLN A 846 -15.17 48.51 -10.30
C GLN A 846 -16.44 49.33 -10.51
N HIS A 847 -17.62 48.73 -10.29
CA HIS A 847 -18.90 49.38 -10.50
C HIS A 847 -19.49 50.04 -9.26
N ARG A 848 -19.02 49.70 -8.05
CA ARG A 848 -19.40 50.37 -6.79
C ARG A 848 -18.50 51.55 -6.40
N PHE A 849 -17.40 51.80 -7.13
CA PHE A 849 -16.50 52.96 -6.96
C PHE A 849 -16.71 54.06 -8.01
N LYS A 850 -17.85 54.04 -8.70
CA LYS A 850 -18.43 55.15 -9.46
C LYS A 850 -19.81 55.40 -8.92
#